data_AF-A0A0Q5JHK7-F1
#
_entry.id   AF-A0A0Q5JHK7-F1
#
_cell.length_a   1.000
_cell.length_b   1.000
_cell.length_c   1.000
_cell.angle_alpha   90.00
_cell.angle_beta   90.00
_cell.angle_gamma   90.00
#
_symmetry.space_group_name_H-M   'P 1'
#
loop_
_entity.id
_entity.type
_entity.pdbx_description
1 polymer ?
#
loop_
_entity_poly.entity_id
_entity_poly.type
_entity_poly.pdbx_seq_one_letter_code
_entity_poly.pdbx_strand_id
1 'polypeptide(L)'
;MRSAALVVTLALAGVVNGVVAGPAPASAVDGACVDNPFGDRSIYLRGGFSSWNALPEYELVYDCNRFEVLLDLSGTSSFKVADATWSSDADFGGGAEGGELTAGEPLPLALQGSNLTFAFDGTQRVVLDVSASAQTPTLTITQCPPPPLGDALLAVSGSLNDGRPAASDYFLYSCDAYYLNVDVTGTQTFTIADPLGTAATTLGAPDSENDVVTADEPFELASGEDVEVVQPLSFDFTGEHTMRLALEGDDATPTLTIGALSFVNPGIPLPVTDPVLRGVRFDSRDTAFKAPFGAQQTGTPIELAIEAPAGLDSATLVVETRVLEGNQEVLEYRDPVRVPMTRHPAADVERWTASHTFETASVSGYYLELVNGERTYVYENNSDTIYWTLERGSGGVGHVDFLPEDRTDVRRYRHTTFSPDFVVPDWAADAVYYYVFPERFRNGDDANDPDPAQDTYLDEPVEVHEDWTDTPWVPGETDGSTTDDAFYNNDFFGGDLAGIIEKLDYLDTLGVNTLYLNPIFEAGSNHKYDTADYLHVDDAFGTDEDVSRLTQEAEARGMRVVLDTSLNHTGSDSAYFDRYANFDELGAFEDATITPGSPYADWYRFFPEETEPDRQYAGWAGVSTLPELTESDSFKDFAFRSPDSVMTTWQERGVDGWRMDVAPWVTDEFWREWRTSVKAEDPEALTIAETWFDSSKYFLGDTFDTTMNYIFRNAVLDYADGRDAGAAYLNIEHMREQYPPQAFGALMNLLSTHDSARALHQFGYTGESSTAEEEAEAKQRLRLAVLFQMTFPGAPTVFYGDEVGLTGGEDPFNRATYPWADEGGDPDAALLDDVTRLIALRNDHAVLRRGSLGAPLHTDEHLVVLLREHEGVQAVTAYNNDTEAHEVTVEVPAGDAGQTFTDAFTGAVVAPVDGTITLTVPALYGTVLLSGEQPAPSIETLRADLAAAQDAGEITGPVLRRLSDDLDKAARHHDRGRLRQAVDQLERFVQHLESPGRHSTVSPEARLRLSAHAEALIAAWSSDTSS
;
A
#
# COMPACT_ATOMS: atom_id res chain seq x y z
N MET A 1 10.56 -32.99 -34.62
CA MET A 1 10.14 -33.34 -36.00
C MET A 1 8.86 -32.56 -36.31
N ARG A 2 8.91 -31.67 -37.33
CA ARG A 2 7.80 -30.88 -37.96
C ARG A 2 7.08 -29.91 -37.00
N SER A 3 7.30 -28.59 -36.99
CA SER A 3 7.37 -27.56 -38.06
C SER A 3 6.19 -27.57 -39.04
N ALA A 4 5.35 -26.53 -38.96
CA ALA A 4 4.70 -25.90 -40.11
C ALA A 4 4.24 -24.47 -39.76
N ALA A 5 4.79 -23.51 -40.50
CA ALA A 5 4.47 -22.08 -40.49
C ALA A 5 3.56 -21.71 -41.69
N LEU A 6 2.73 -20.67 -41.55
CA LEU A 6 2.21 -19.73 -42.60
C LEU A 6 1.27 -18.73 -41.87
N VAL A 7 1.54 -17.43 -41.66
CA VAL A 7 1.82 -16.25 -42.53
C VAL A 7 0.60 -15.75 -43.34
N VAL A 8 0.30 -14.43 -43.13
CA VAL A 8 -0.55 -13.44 -43.86
C VAL A 8 -2.07 -13.53 -43.59
N THR A 9 -2.80 -12.49 -43.15
CA THR A 9 -3.01 -11.19 -43.83
C THR A 9 -3.81 -10.21 -42.95
N LEU A 10 -3.33 -8.96 -42.80
CA LEU A 10 -4.13 -7.82 -42.32
C LEU A 10 -5.26 -7.51 -43.32
N ALA A 11 -6.49 -7.39 -42.82
CA ALA A 11 -7.59 -6.76 -43.54
C ALA A 11 -8.26 -5.74 -42.62
N LEU A 12 -8.01 -4.44 -42.89
CA LEU A 12 -8.86 -3.35 -42.43
C LEU A 12 -10.24 -3.49 -43.08
N ALA A 13 -11.29 -3.60 -42.26
CA ALA A 13 -12.66 -3.32 -42.67
C ALA A 13 -13.39 -2.64 -41.50
N GLY A 14 -13.67 -1.34 -41.65
CA GLY A 14 -14.55 -0.62 -40.75
C GLY A 14 -16.00 -1.09 -40.92
N VAL A 15 -16.70 -1.30 -39.81
CA VAL A 15 -18.16 -1.46 -39.75
C VAL A 15 -18.69 -0.78 -38.48
N VAL A 16 -19.31 0.38 -38.71
CA VAL A 16 -20.57 0.89 -38.14
C VAL A 16 -21.05 0.28 -36.80
N ASN A 17 -21.20 1.16 -35.79
CA ASN A 17 -21.97 0.95 -34.56
C ASN A 17 -23.34 0.29 -34.86
N GLY A 18 -23.49 -0.95 -34.42
CA GLY A 18 -24.77 -1.61 -34.24
C GLY A 18 -24.81 -2.14 -32.81
N VAL A 19 -25.69 -1.57 -31.99
CA VAL A 19 -26.08 -2.15 -30.70
C VAL A 19 -26.71 -3.50 -31.01
N VAL A 20 -26.01 -4.58 -30.69
CA VAL A 20 -26.57 -5.92 -30.70
C VAL A 20 -27.20 -6.11 -29.33
N ALA A 21 -28.53 -6.16 -29.28
CA ALA A 21 -29.24 -6.62 -28.09
C ALA A 21 -28.69 -8.01 -27.72
N GLY A 22 -28.12 -8.13 -26.52
CA GLY A 22 -27.73 -9.41 -25.95
C GLY A 22 -28.94 -10.36 -25.85
N PRO A 23 -28.72 -11.68 -25.82
CA PRO A 23 -29.82 -12.60 -25.59
C PRO A 23 -30.48 -12.28 -24.25
N ALA A 24 -31.81 -12.23 -24.23
CA ALA A 24 -32.59 -12.14 -23.00
C ALA A 24 -32.12 -13.22 -22.01
N PRO A 25 -32.07 -12.93 -20.68
CA PRO A 25 -31.69 -13.93 -19.70
C PRO A 25 -32.60 -15.14 -19.85
N ALA A 26 -31.98 -16.32 -19.91
CA ALA A 26 -32.69 -17.57 -19.97
C ALA A 26 -33.65 -17.64 -18.78
N SER A 27 -34.94 -17.84 -19.08
CA SER A 27 -35.96 -18.11 -18.09
C SER A 27 -35.54 -19.29 -17.22
N ALA A 28 -35.60 -19.10 -15.89
CA ALA A 28 -35.69 -20.09 -14.82
C ALA A 28 -35.19 -21.52 -15.12
N VAL A 29 -34.09 -21.88 -14.47
CA VAL A 29 -33.58 -23.26 -14.38
C VAL A 29 -34.63 -24.13 -13.68
N ASP A 30 -35.22 -25.05 -14.43
CA ASP A 30 -36.25 -26.02 -14.00
C ASP A 30 -35.60 -27.21 -13.23
N GLY A 31 -34.90 -26.91 -12.13
CA GLY A 31 -34.27 -27.87 -11.22
C GLY A 31 -34.76 -27.70 -9.78
N ALA A 32 -34.81 -28.79 -8.99
CA ALA A 32 -35.12 -28.68 -7.57
C ALA A 32 -33.98 -27.91 -6.85
N CYS A 33 -34.32 -26.96 -5.98
CA CYS A 33 -33.34 -26.25 -5.15
C CYS A 33 -32.48 -27.24 -4.35
N VAL A 34 -31.19 -26.95 -4.25
CA VAL A 34 -30.26 -27.64 -3.37
C VAL A 34 -30.23 -26.88 -2.03
N ASP A 35 -30.03 -27.58 -0.92
CA ASP A 35 -29.75 -26.88 0.35
C ASP A 35 -28.37 -26.21 0.27
N ASN A 36 -28.15 -25.11 0.98
CA ASN A 36 -26.85 -24.44 1.01
C ASN A 36 -25.75 -25.47 1.38
N PRO A 37 -24.80 -25.80 0.46
CA PRO A 37 -23.82 -26.86 0.69
C PRO A 37 -22.80 -26.49 1.77
N PHE A 38 -22.70 -25.22 2.14
CA PHE A 38 -21.77 -24.70 3.14
C PHE A 38 -22.44 -24.45 4.51
N GLY A 39 -23.75 -24.72 4.64
CA GLY A 39 -24.51 -24.52 5.88
C GLY A 39 -24.71 -23.05 6.21
N ASP A 40 -24.43 -22.66 7.47
CA ASP A 40 -24.53 -21.27 7.94
C ASP A 40 -23.24 -20.46 7.66
N ARG A 41 -22.27 -21.03 6.94
CA ARG A 41 -21.02 -20.34 6.58
C ARG A 41 -21.26 -19.36 5.44
N SER A 42 -20.88 -18.11 5.68
CA SER A 42 -20.77 -17.08 4.65
C SER A 42 -19.64 -17.38 3.68
N ILE A 43 -19.88 -17.14 2.39
CA ILE A 43 -18.90 -17.30 1.32
C ILE A 43 -18.61 -15.91 0.75
N TYR A 44 -17.35 -15.62 0.45
CA TYR A 44 -16.88 -14.28 0.07
C TYR A 44 -16.07 -14.33 -1.23
N LEU A 45 -16.06 -13.22 -1.95
CA LEU A 45 -14.98 -12.89 -2.88
C LEU A 45 -13.83 -12.24 -2.10
N ARG A 46 -12.63 -12.84 -2.17
CA ARG A 46 -11.45 -12.40 -1.40
C ARG A 46 -10.28 -12.19 -2.35
N GLY A 47 -9.72 -10.99 -2.41
CA GLY A 47 -8.63 -10.69 -3.34
C GLY A 47 -7.95 -9.36 -3.07
N GLY A 48 -7.19 -8.85 -4.04
CA GLY A 48 -6.52 -7.56 -3.94
C GLY A 48 -7.46 -6.43 -3.51
N PHE A 49 -8.67 -6.35 -4.09
CA PHE A 49 -9.71 -5.38 -3.71
C PHE A 49 -10.25 -5.51 -2.28
N SER A 50 -10.03 -6.64 -1.61
CA SER A 50 -10.40 -6.84 -0.21
C SER A 50 -9.18 -7.01 0.70
N SER A 51 -7.97 -6.81 0.18
CA SER A 51 -6.72 -7.24 0.82
C SER A 51 -6.80 -8.67 1.35
N TRP A 52 -7.44 -9.56 0.60
CA TRP A 52 -7.69 -10.95 0.92
C TRP A 52 -8.58 -11.20 2.16
N ASN A 53 -9.21 -10.17 2.69
CA ASN A 53 -10.12 -10.27 3.84
C ASN A 53 -11.52 -10.68 3.41
N ALA A 54 -12.25 -11.33 4.33
CA ALA A 54 -13.67 -11.65 4.18
C ALA A 54 -14.51 -10.48 4.73
N LEU A 55 -14.95 -9.62 3.82
CA LEU A 55 -15.71 -8.41 4.16
C LEU A 55 -17.19 -8.59 3.78
N PRO A 56 -18.16 -8.13 4.60
CA PRO A 56 -19.59 -8.32 4.36
C PRO A 56 -20.08 -7.86 2.98
N GLU A 57 -19.49 -6.81 2.41
CA GLU A 57 -19.82 -6.30 1.07
C GLU A 57 -19.42 -7.24 -0.09
N TYR A 58 -18.54 -8.20 0.17
CA TYR A 58 -18.15 -9.25 -0.77
C TYR A 58 -18.76 -10.60 -0.42
N GLU A 59 -19.61 -10.64 0.60
CA GLU A 59 -20.37 -11.83 0.95
C GLU A 59 -21.36 -12.14 -0.17
N LEU A 60 -21.28 -13.36 -0.67
CA LEU A 60 -22.26 -13.85 -1.62
C LEU A 60 -23.49 -14.37 -0.87
N VAL A 61 -24.66 -13.91 -1.30
CA VAL A 61 -25.94 -14.30 -0.73
C VAL A 61 -26.43 -15.57 -1.43
N TYR A 62 -26.77 -16.59 -0.65
CA TYR A 62 -27.30 -17.85 -1.18
C TYR A 62 -28.75 -17.70 -1.65
N ASP A 63 -29.03 -18.17 -2.87
CA ASP A 63 -30.37 -18.30 -3.43
C ASP A 63 -30.50 -19.65 -4.15
N CYS A 64 -31.19 -20.61 -3.51
CA CYS A 64 -31.65 -21.90 -4.04
C CYS A 64 -30.58 -22.86 -4.60
N ASN A 65 -29.74 -22.43 -5.54
CA ASN A 65 -28.78 -23.23 -6.29
C ASN A 65 -27.46 -22.49 -6.55
N ARG A 66 -27.34 -21.23 -6.11
CA ARG A 66 -26.23 -20.33 -6.43
C ARG A 66 -26.03 -19.31 -5.33
N PHE A 67 -24.86 -18.72 -5.33
CA PHE A 67 -24.48 -17.58 -4.51
C PHE A 67 -24.30 -16.36 -5.40
N GLU A 68 -24.82 -15.20 -5.00
CA GLU A 68 -24.76 -13.99 -5.80
C GLU A 68 -24.35 -12.76 -4.99
N VAL A 69 -23.60 -11.85 -5.62
CA VAL A 69 -23.30 -10.52 -5.08
C VAL A 69 -23.18 -9.50 -6.23
N LEU A 70 -23.54 -8.25 -5.96
CA LEU A 70 -23.25 -7.12 -6.84
C LEU A 70 -22.09 -6.31 -6.28
N LEU A 71 -21.06 -6.15 -7.10
CA LEU A 71 -19.85 -5.41 -6.75
C LEU A 71 -19.75 -4.17 -7.62
N ASP A 72 -19.24 -3.10 -7.04
CA ASP A 72 -18.77 -1.93 -7.79
C ASP A 72 -17.25 -1.84 -7.60
N LEU A 73 -16.51 -2.31 -8.61
CA LEU A 73 -15.06 -2.42 -8.59
C LEU A 73 -14.48 -1.93 -9.92
N SER A 74 -13.26 -1.42 -9.85
CA SER A 74 -12.49 -1.02 -11.03
C SER A 74 -11.06 -1.56 -10.96
N GLY A 75 -10.45 -1.76 -12.12
CA GLY A 75 -9.09 -2.25 -12.25
C GLY A 75 -8.97 -3.77 -12.25
N THR A 76 -7.76 -4.26 -12.54
CA THR A 76 -7.46 -5.69 -12.52
C THR A 76 -7.11 -6.14 -11.11
N SER A 77 -7.74 -7.23 -10.66
CA SER A 77 -7.43 -7.82 -9.35
C SER A 77 -7.27 -9.32 -9.43
N SER A 78 -6.32 -9.81 -8.63
CA SER A 78 -6.20 -11.23 -8.27
C SER A 78 -7.14 -11.54 -7.09
N PHE A 79 -7.86 -12.66 -7.11
CA PHE A 79 -8.82 -13.03 -6.05
C PHE A 79 -9.15 -14.54 -6.02
N LYS A 80 -9.93 -14.96 -5.03
CA LYS A 80 -10.50 -16.29 -4.84
C LYS A 80 -11.93 -16.19 -4.31
N VAL A 81 -12.65 -17.30 -4.32
CA VAL A 81 -13.95 -17.43 -3.65
C VAL A 81 -13.75 -18.32 -2.43
N ALA A 82 -13.93 -17.80 -1.22
CA ALA A 82 -13.73 -18.60 -0.02
C ALA A 82 -14.57 -18.16 1.19
N ASP A 83 -14.73 -19.06 2.17
CA ASP A 83 -15.24 -18.68 3.49
C ASP A 83 -14.19 -17.84 4.27
N ALA A 84 -14.60 -17.25 5.41
CA ALA A 84 -13.74 -16.37 6.18
C ALA A 84 -12.47 -17.05 6.72
N THR A 85 -12.51 -18.37 6.94
CA THR A 85 -11.43 -19.15 7.56
C THR A 85 -10.58 -19.93 6.57
N TRP A 86 -10.75 -19.72 5.26
CA TRP A 86 -10.06 -20.50 4.21
C TRP A 86 -10.23 -22.01 4.37
N SER A 87 -11.44 -22.46 4.73
CA SER A 87 -11.71 -23.88 4.90
C SER A 87 -11.41 -24.64 3.60
N SER A 88 -10.72 -25.77 3.68
CA SER A 88 -10.28 -26.53 2.49
C SER A 88 -11.43 -27.02 1.59
N ASP A 89 -12.66 -27.07 2.10
CA ASP A 89 -13.88 -27.44 1.36
C ASP A 89 -14.65 -26.23 0.82
N ALA A 90 -14.15 -25.01 1.07
CA ALA A 90 -14.73 -23.74 0.69
C ALA A 90 -13.63 -22.71 0.35
N ASP A 91 -12.51 -23.15 -0.24
CA ASP A 91 -11.47 -22.31 -0.85
C ASP A 91 -11.41 -22.67 -2.33
N PHE A 92 -11.88 -21.79 -3.21
CA PHE A 92 -12.02 -22.03 -4.64
C PHE A 92 -11.17 -21.06 -5.47
N GLY A 93 -10.49 -21.61 -6.48
CA GLY A 93 -9.66 -20.87 -7.42
C GLY A 93 -9.66 -21.48 -8.83
N GLY A 94 -8.75 -21.00 -9.67
CA GLY A 94 -8.52 -21.50 -11.02
C GLY A 94 -7.97 -22.93 -11.03
N GLY A 95 -8.48 -23.76 -11.93
CA GLY A 95 -8.02 -25.15 -12.12
C GLY A 95 -6.70 -25.25 -12.87
N ALA A 96 -6.36 -26.45 -13.35
CA ALA A 96 -5.12 -26.72 -14.08
C ALA A 96 -4.96 -25.95 -15.41
N GLU A 97 -6.04 -25.37 -15.93
CA GLU A 97 -6.05 -24.55 -17.15
C GLU A 97 -5.82 -23.06 -16.87
N GLY A 98 -5.65 -22.65 -15.60
CA GLY A 98 -5.45 -21.27 -15.16
C GLY A 98 -6.66 -20.65 -14.47
N GLY A 99 -6.52 -19.39 -14.05
CA GLY A 99 -7.54 -18.62 -13.31
C GLY A 99 -8.04 -17.35 -14.01
N GLU A 100 -7.73 -17.16 -15.30
CA GLU A 100 -8.14 -15.97 -16.04
C GLU A 100 -9.63 -16.04 -16.41
N LEU A 101 -10.38 -14.99 -16.07
CA LEU A 101 -11.83 -14.91 -16.27
C LEU A 101 -12.19 -13.98 -17.43
N THR A 102 -13.14 -14.41 -18.25
CA THR A 102 -13.76 -13.56 -19.29
C THR A 102 -15.15 -13.14 -18.85
N ALA A 103 -15.48 -11.86 -18.99
CA ALA A 103 -16.79 -11.33 -18.60
C ALA A 103 -17.94 -12.08 -19.30
N GLY A 104 -18.87 -12.60 -18.50
CA GLY A 104 -20.05 -13.36 -18.93
C GLY A 104 -19.81 -14.83 -19.27
N GLU A 105 -18.56 -15.31 -19.25
CA GLU A 105 -18.24 -16.72 -19.50
C GLU A 105 -18.13 -17.50 -18.17
N PRO A 106 -18.82 -18.64 -18.01
CA PRO A 106 -18.72 -19.47 -16.82
C PRO A 106 -17.38 -20.20 -16.73
N LEU A 107 -16.69 -20.09 -15.59
CA LEU A 107 -15.45 -20.79 -15.29
C LEU A 107 -15.67 -21.83 -14.16
N PRO A 108 -15.42 -23.13 -14.40
CA PRO A 108 -15.40 -24.14 -13.34
C PRO A 108 -14.22 -23.89 -12.39
N LEU A 109 -14.50 -23.79 -11.09
CA LEU A 109 -13.48 -23.61 -10.06
C LEU A 109 -12.98 -24.97 -9.53
N ALA A 110 -11.77 -24.96 -9.01
CA ALA A 110 -11.15 -26.07 -8.28
C ALA A 110 -10.98 -25.70 -6.80
N LEU A 111 -11.17 -26.69 -5.92
CA LEU A 111 -10.78 -26.55 -4.51
C LEU A 111 -9.27 -26.32 -4.39
N GLN A 112 -8.90 -25.35 -3.56
CA GLN A 112 -7.52 -24.92 -3.34
C GLN A 112 -6.79 -24.61 -4.67
N GLY A 113 -7.55 -24.10 -5.65
CA GLY A 113 -7.04 -23.71 -6.95
C GLY A 113 -6.14 -22.47 -6.89
N SER A 114 -5.50 -22.17 -8.02
CA SER A 114 -4.71 -20.95 -8.21
C SER A 114 -5.58 -19.69 -8.10
N ASN A 115 -4.96 -18.51 -7.91
CA ASN A 115 -5.73 -17.27 -7.86
C ASN A 115 -6.43 -17.01 -9.20
N LEU A 116 -7.65 -16.48 -9.12
CA LEU A 116 -8.39 -15.96 -10.25
C LEU A 116 -7.90 -14.55 -10.59
N THR A 117 -7.98 -14.16 -11.85
CA THR A 117 -7.68 -12.78 -12.29
C THR A 117 -8.81 -12.26 -13.16
N PHE A 118 -9.29 -11.05 -12.85
CA PHE A 118 -10.33 -10.37 -13.62
C PHE A 118 -10.12 -8.85 -13.62
N ALA A 119 -10.41 -8.21 -14.76
CA ALA A 119 -10.43 -6.76 -14.90
C ALA A 119 -11.85 -6.25 -14.63
N PHE A 120 -12.04 -5.62 -13.48
CA PHE A 120 -13.30 -4.99 -13.09
C PHE A 120 -13.44 -3.61 -13.74
N ASP A 121 -14.66 -3.26 -14.12
CA ASP A 121 -15.06 -1.98 -14.72
C ASP A 121 -16.51 -1.65 -14.32
N GLY A 122 -16.67 -0.82 -13.28
CA GLY A 122 -17.95 -0.38 -12.73
C GLY A 122 -18.68 -1.46 -11.93
N THR A 123 -19.99 -1.58 -12.15
CA THR A 123 -20.82 -2.56 -11.44
C THR A 123 -20.81 -3.92 -12.15
N GLN A 124 -20.57 -5.02 -11.41
CA GLN A 124 -20.66 -6.38 -11.92
C GLN A 124 -21.49 -7.28 -11.01
N ARG A 125 -22.18 -8.22 -11.63
CA ARG A 125 -22.84 -9.33 -10.94
C ARG A 125 -21.93 -10.54 -10.94
N VAL A 126 -21.61 -11.03 -9.75
CA VAL A 126 -20.85 -12.26 -9.56
C VAL A 126 -21.79 -13.36 -9.12
N VAL A 127 -21.77 -14.48 -9.84
CA VAL A 127 -22.61 -15.65 -9.58
C VAL A 127 -21.73 -16.88 -9.44
N LEU A 128 -21.81 -17.54 -8.29
CA LEU A 128 -21.21 -18.85 -8.03
C LEU A 128 -22.31 -19.90 -8.04
N ASP A 129 -22.45 -20.61 -9.15
CA ASP A 129 -23.43 -21.68 -9.34
C ASP A 129 -22.91 -22.99 -8.71
N VAL A 130 -23.68 -23.51 -7.75
CA VAL A 130 -23.38 -24.77 -7.02
C VAL A 130 -24.34 -25.90 -7.41
N SER A 131 -25.23 -25.68 -8.38
CA SER A 131 -26.31 -26.62 -8.76
C SER A 131 -25.79 -27.96 -9.26
N ALA A 132 -24.67 -27.96 -9.98
CA ALA A 132 -24.05 -29.16 -10.52
C ALA A 132 -23.13 -29.86 -9.50
N SER A 133 -22.38 -29.08 -8.70
CA SER A 133 -21.39 -29.57 -7.75
C SER A 133 -20.92 -28.46 -6.83
N ALA A 134 -20.97 -28.69 -5.51
CA ALA A 134 -20.34 -27.80 -4.52
C ALA A 134 -18.81 -27.94 -4.47
N GLN A 135 -18.25 -29.02 -5.01
CA GLN A 135 -16.81 -29.30 -5.03
C GLN A 135 -16.11 -28.71 -6.26
N THR A 136 -16.89 -28.41 -7.29
CA THR A 136 -16.44 -27.80 -8.56
C THR A 136 -17.50 -26.80 -9.02
N PRO A 137 -17.77 -25.75 -8.24
CA PRO A 137 -18.77 -24.75 -8.58
C PRO A 137 -18.34 -23.95 -9.81
N THR A 138 -19.27 -23.26 -10.44
CA THR A 138 -19.01 -22.46 -11.63
C THR A 138 -19.16 -20.98 -11.31
N LEU A 139 -18.10 -20.20 -11.53
CA LEU A 139 -18.11 -18.75 -11.33
C LEU A 139 -18.41 -18.02 -12.65
N THR A 140 -19.30 -17.04 -12.61
CA THR A 140 -19.56 -16.13 -13.73
C THR A 140 -19.55 -14.69 -13.23
N ILE A 141 -18.81 -13.81 -13.89
CA ILE A 141 -18.82 -12.36 -13.61
C ILE A 141 -19.40 -11.64 -14.82
N THR A 142 -20.53 -10.95 -14.65
CA THR A 142 -21.20 -10.20 -15.72
C THR A 142 -21.15 -8.71 -15.45
N GLN A 143 -20.63 -7.93 -16.42
CA GLN A 143 -20.69 -6.47 -16.35
C GLN A 143 -22.14 -6.00 -16.45
N CYS A 144 -22.54 -5.13 -15.52
CA CYS A 144 -23.88 -4.59 -15.47
C CYS A 144 -23.94 -3.27 -16.23
N PRO A 145 -24.97 -3.05 -17.09
CA PRO A 145 -25.20 -1.73 -17.62
C PRO A 145 -25.54 -0.76 -16.47
N PRO A 146 -25.26 0.55 -16.61
CA PRO A 146 -25.64 1.52 -15.61
C PRO A 146 -27.18 1.59 -15.48
N PRO A 147 -27.71 1.99 -14.31
CA PRO A 147 -29.15 2.15 -14.12
C PRO A 147 -29.74 3.06 -15.22
N PRO A 148 -30.76 2.61 -15.97
CA PRO A 148 -31.26 3.36 -17.13
C PRO A 148 -31.98 4.67 -16.75
N LEU A 149 -32.23 4.90 -15.46
CA LEU A 149 -32.81 6.13 -14.92
C LEU A 149 -31.80 6.91 -14.06
N GLY A 150 -30.50 6.60 -14.18
CA GLY A 150 -29.43 7.22 -13.38
C GLY A 150 -29.61 7.01 -11.89
N ASP A 151 -29.29 8.03 -11.09
CA ASP A 151 -29.39 8.00 -9.61
C ASP A 151 -30.83 8.14 -9.09
N ALA A 152 -31.84 7.89 -9.94
CA ALA A 152 -33.24 8.03 -9.55
C ALA A 152 -33.64 6.94 -8.55
N LEU A 153 -34.20 7.37 -7.42
CA LEU A 153 -34.57 6.47 -6.33
C LEU A 153 -36.07 6.19 -6.37
N LEU A 154 -36.44 5.24 -7.22
CA LEU A 154 -37.84 4.88 -7.46
C LEU A 154 -38.43 4.20 -6.22
N ALA A 155 -39.57 4.68 -5.75
CA ALA A 155 -40.33 4.04 -4.69
C ALA A 155 -41.79 3.86 -5.07
N VAL A 156 -42.42 2.82 -4.50
CA VAL A 156 -43.88 2.76 -4.51
C VAL A 156 -44.45 3.82 -3.56
N SER A 157 -45.48 4.54 -3.99
CA SER A 157 -46.20 5.50 -3.17
C SER A 157 -47.70 5.32 -3.36
N GLY A 158 -48.42 5.07 -2.27
CA GLY A 158 -49.86 4.82 -2.32
C GLY A 158 -50.43 4.23 -1.04
N SER A 159 -51.43 3.37 -1.17
CA SER A 159 -52.09 2.72 -0.02
C SER A 159 -51.19 1.73 0.71
N LEU A 160 -50.08 1.29 0.11
CA LEU A 160 -49.12 0.39 0.75
C LEU A 160 -48.37 1.06 1.91
N ASN A 161 -48.19 2.39 1.84
CA ASN A 161 -47.32 3.14 2.76
C ASN A 161 -47.88 4.53 3.12
N ASP A 162 -49.21 4.69 3.03
CA ASP A 162 -49.90 5.97 3.28
C ASP A 162 -49.30 7.16 2.49
N GLY A 163 -48.75 6.88 1.31
CA GLY A 163 -48.10 7.85 0.42
C GLY A 163 -46.72 8.32 0.89
N ARG A 164 -46.08 7.62 1.83
CA ARG A 164 -44.78 7.98 2.42
C ARG A 164 -43.82 6.79 2.41
N PRO A 165 -42.98 6.65 1.39
CA PRO A 165 -42.05 5.54 1.26
C PRO A 165 -41.13 5.33 2.49
N ALA A 166 -41.09 4.10 2.99
CA ALA A 166 -40.03 3.58 3.83
C ALA A 166 -38.80 3.20 3.02
N ALA A 167 -37.66 2.96 3.68
CA ALA A 167 -36.45 2.48 2.99
C ALA A 167 -36.76 1.17 2.24
N SER A 168 -37.52 0.27 2.86
CA SER A 168 -37.98 -0.99 2.26
C SER A 168 -38.89 -0.84 1.04
N ASP A 169 -39.33 0.37 0.69
CA ASP A 169 -40.28 0.61 -0.41
C ASP A 169 -39.58 1.10 -1.70
N TYR A 170 -38.24 1.24 -1.68
CA TYR A 170 -37.46 1.64 -2.84
C TYR A 170 -37.02 0.43 -3.66
N PHE A 171 -37.06 0.60 -4.98
CA PHE A 171 -36.53 -0.40 -5.88
C PHE A 171 -35.00 -0.39 -5.89
N LEU A 172 -34.42 -1.58 -6.00
CA LEU A 172 -32.99 -1.81 -6.17
C LEU A 172 -32.71 -2.17 -7.62
N TYR A 173 -31.79 -1.44 -8.27
CA TYR A 173 -31.35 -1.81 -9.61
C TYR A 173 -30.37 -2.99 -9.55
N SER A 174 -30.68 -4.07 -10.25
CA SER A 174 -29.83 -5.27 -10.32
C SER A 174 -29.55 -5.66 -11.77
N CYS A 175 -28.75 -4.84 -12.47
CA CYS A 175 -28.21 -5.04 -13.82
C CYS A 175 -29.20 -5.10 -15.00
N ASP A 176 -30.41 -5.63 -14.82
CA ASP A 176 -31.39 -5.75 -15.91
C ASP A 176 -32.69 -5.01 -15.62
N ALA A 177 -33.04 -4.85 -14.35
CA ALA A 177 -34.26 -4.22 -13.91
C ALA A 177 -34.13 -3.68 -12.49
N TYR A 178 -35.14 -2.92 -12.09
CA TYR A 178 -35.38 -2.46 -10.73
C TYR A 178 -36.27 -3.47 -10.02
N TYR A 179 -35.88 -3.90 -8.82
CA TYR A 179 -36.59 -4.94 -8.05
C TYR A 179 -37.00 -4.42 -6.68
N LEU A 180 -38.20 -4.78 -6.25
CA LEU A 180 -38.72 -4.47 -4.92
C LEU A 180 -39.50 -5.69 -4.40
N ASN A 181 -39.11 -6.20 -3.24
CA ASN A 181 -39.89 -7.23 -2.54
C ASN A 181 -40.87 -6.57 -1.58
N VAL A 182 -42.10 -7.07 -1.55
CA VAL A 182 -43.16 -6.58 -0.67
C VAL A 182 -43.87 -7.75 0.01
N ASP A 183 -44.20 -7.62 1.29
CA ASP A 183 -45.09 -8.55 2.02
C ASP A 183 -46.35 -7.80 2.45
N VAL A 184 -47.35 -7.81 1.56
CA VAL A 184 -48.59 -7.05 1.74
C VAL A 184 -49.78 -7.92 1.34
N THR A 185 -50.95 -7.64 1.91
CA THR A 185 -52.18 -8.37 1.59
C THR A 185 -53.31 -7.43 1.20
N GLY A 186 -54.18 -7.93 0.32
CA GLY A 186 -55.35 -7.21 -0.18
C GLY A 186 -55.05 -6.26 -1.33
N THR A 187 -56.11 -5.61 -1.81
CA THR A 187 -56.04 -4.73 -2.97
C THR A 187 -55.40 -3.39 -2.60
N GLN A 188 -54.28 -3.08 -3.23
CA GLN A 188 -53.51 -1.86 -3.02
C GLN A 188 -53.51 -1.00 -4.28
N THR A 189 -53.51 0.32 -4.10
CA THR A 189 -53.40 1.31 -5.17
C THR A 189 -52.13 2.15 -5.00
N PHE A 190 -51.30 2.29 -6.03
CA PHE A 190 -50.00 2.94 -5.92
C PHE A 190 -49.48 3.51 -7.24
N THR A 191 -48.50 4.41 -7.14
CA THR A 191 -47.66 4.89 -8.24
C THR A 191 -46.21 4.56 -7.93
N ILE A 192 -45.33 4.56 -8.93
CA ILE A 192 -43.89 4.41 -8.74
C ILE A 192 -43.25 5.73 -9.08
N ALA A 193 -42.56 6.36 -8.13
CA ALA A 193 -41.89 7.63 -8.42
C ALA A 193 -40.63 7.81 -7.60
N ASP A 194 -39.66 8.52 -8.17
CA ASP A 194 -38.61 9.17 -7.38
C ASP A 194 -39.20 10.41 -6.69
N PRO A 195 -39.16 10.53 -5.35
CA PRO A 195 -39.65 11.71 -4.62
C PRO A 195 -38.99 13.05 -5.01
N LEU A 196 -37.75 13.01 -5.50
CA LEU A 196 -37.00 14.17 -6.01
C LEU A 196 -36.98 14.22 -7.55
N GLY A 197 -37.62 13.24 -8.18
CA GLY A 197 -37.55 12.99 -9.59
C GLY A 197 -38.28 14.00 -10.48
N THR A 198 -38.16 13.78 -11.78
CA THR A 198 -38.86 14.56 -12.81
C THR A 198 -40.16 13.85 -13.22
N ALA A 199 -40.86 14.42 -14.19
CA ALA A 199 -41.99 13.75 -14.82
C ALA A 199 -41.61 12.39 -15.43
N ALA A 200 -40.36 12.23 -15.91
CA ALA A 200 -39.86 10.98 -16.50
C ALA A 200 -39.77 9.84 -15.48
N THR A 201 -39.47 10.17 -14.22
CA THR A 201 -39.31 9.21 -13.12
C THR A 201 -40.57 9.12 -12.26
N THR A 202 -41.72 9.52 -12.79
CA THR A 202 -43.04 9.36 -12.19
C THR A 202 -43.86 8.43 -13.09
N LEU A 203 -44.09 7.21 -12.63
CA LEU A 203 -44.63 6.11 -13.41
C LEU A 203 -45.95 5.61 -12.82
N GLY A 204 -46.90 5.28 -13.69
CA GLY A 204 -48.19 4.73 -13.30
C GLY A 204 -48.96 4.15 -14.48
N ALA A 205 -50.24 3.89 -14.26
CA ALA A 205 -51.15 3.45 -15.30
C ALA A 205 -51.39 4.56 -16.35
N PRO A 206 -51.50 4.21 -17.64
CA PRO A 206 -51.70 5.17 -18.73
C PRO A 206 -53.07 5.87 -18.66
N ASP A 207 -54.10 5.18 -18.16
CA ASP A 207 -55.44 5.71 -17.94
C ASP A 207 -56.21 4.93 -16.87
N SER A 208 -57.39 5.41 -16.48
CA SER A 208 -58.22 4.81 -15.43
C SER A 208 -59.04 3.59 -15.88
N GLU A 209 -59.03 3.25 -17.18
CA GLU A 209 -59.66 2.03 -17.70
C GLU A 209 -58.67 0.86 -17.76
N ASN A 210 -57.37 1.15 -17.67
CA ASN A 210 -56.25 0.22 -17.69
C ASN A 210 -55.33 0.48 -16.49
N ASP A 211 -55.82 0.21 -15.27
CA ASP A 211 -55.09 0.45 -14.00
C ASP A 211 -54.83 -0.82 -13.19
N VAL A 212 -55.41 -1.97 -13.57
CA VAL A 212 -55.26 -3.24 -12.84
C VAL A 212 -54.09 -4.05 -13.39
N VAL A 213 -53.10 -4.31 -12.54
CA VAL A 213 -51.95 -5.20 -12.86
C VAL A 213 -52.37 -6.66 -12.66
N THR A 214 -52.02 -7.53 -13.61
CA THR A 214 -52.24 -8.98 -13.51
C THR A 214 -50.96 -9.66 -13.04
N ALA A 215 -51.06 -10.62 -12.13
CA ALA A 215 -49.90 -11.34 -11.61
C ALA A 215 -49.14 -12.07 -12.73
N ASP A 216 -47.81 -12.03 -12.67
CA ASP A 216 -46.86 -12.65 -13.61
C ASP A 216 -46.99 -12.17 -15.08
N GLU A 217 -47.78 -11.13 -15.36
CA GLU A 217 -47.92 -10.52 -16.68
C GLU A 217 -47.23 -9.14 -16.71
N PRO A 218 -46.41 -8.83 -17.73
CA PRO A 218 -45.82 -7.50 -17.88
C PRO A 218 -46.91 -6.44 -18.13
N PHE A 219 -46.88 -5.36 -17.35
CA PHE A 219 -47.81 -4.25 -17.44
C PHE A 219 -47.07 -2.97 -17.87
N GLU A 220 -47.44 -2.41 -19.01
CA GLU A 220 -46.85 -1.19 -19.56
C GLU A 220 -47.22 0.04 -18.71
N LEU A 221 -46.23 0.81 -18.27
CA LEU A 221 -46.41 2.03 -17.51
C LEU A 221 -46.30 3.24 -18.43
N ALA A 222 -47.04 4.30 -18.11
CA ALA A 222 -46.80 5.63 -18.67
C ALA A 222 -45.96 6.46 -17.70
N SER A 223 -45.02 7.25 -18.24
CA SER A 223 -44.36 8.28 -17.46
C SER A 223 -45.18 9.58 -17.43
N GLY A 224 -44.89 10.46 -16.48
CA GLY A 224 -45.42 11.81 -16.46
C GLY A 224 -44.97 12.69 -17.64
N GLU A 225 -44.01 12.25 -18.46
CA GLU A 225 -43.69 12.91 -19.74
C GLU A 225 -44.64 12.50 -20.86
N ASP A 226 -45.14 11.25 -20.82
CA ASP A 226 -46.01 10.68 -21.85
C ASP A 226 -47.46 11.14 -21.69
N VAL A 227 -47.91 11.35 -20.45
CA VAL A 227 -49.29 11.70 -20.10
C VAL A 227 -49.36 12.87 -19.12
N GLU A 228 -50.41 13.69 -19.23
CA GLU A 228 -50.60 14.89 -18.39
C GLU A 228 -50.75 14.55 -16.89
N VAL A 229 -51.32 13.38 -16.58
CA VAL A 229 -51.46 12.85 -15.21
C VAL A 229 -51.43 11.32 -15.26
N VAL A 230 -50.39 10.71 -14.70
CA VAL A 230 -50.34 9.24 -14.49
C VAL A 230 -51.41 8.80 -13.50
N GLN A 231 -52.05 7.65 -13.75
CA GLN A 231 -53.04 7.09 -12.83
C GLN A 231 -52.39 6.08 -11.88
N PRO A 232 -52.90 5.90 -10.64
CA PRO A 232 -52.42 4.84 -9.76
C PRO A 232 -52.71 3.46 -10.36
N LEU A 233 -51.75 2.54 -10.22
CA LEU A 233 -51.90 1.11 -10.45
C LEU A 233 -52.71 0.47 -9.33
N SER A 234 -53.37 -0.66 -9.59
CA SER A 234 -54.11 -1.48 -8.64
C SER A 234 -53.69 -2.94 -8.74
N PHE A 235 -53.34 -3.59 -7.62
CA PHE A 235 -52.99 -5.01 -7.56
C PHE A 235 -53.52 -5.65 -6.27
N ASP A 236 -53.97 -6.91 -6.33
CA ASP A 236 -54.44 -7.66 -5.16
C ASP A 236 -53.34 -8.57 -4.62
N PHE A 237 -52.63 -8.10 -3.59
CA PHE A 237 -51.48 -8.83 -3.02
C PHE A 237 -51.94 -9.98 -2.12
N THR A 238 -51.20 -11.09 -2.14
CA THR A 238 -51.51 -12.30 -1.38
C THR A 238 -50.44 -12.72 -0.37
N GLY A 239 -49.58 -11.78 0.03
CA GLY A 239 -48.42 -12.00 0.90
C GLY A 239 -47.15 -11.47 0.24
N GLU A 240 -46.11 -12.31 0.20
CA GLU A 240 -44.81 -11.98 -0.39
C GLU A 240 -44.84 -12.00 -1.92
N HIS A 241 -44.39 -10.89 -2.52
CA HIS A 241 -44.31 -10.71 -3.96
C HIS A 241 -43.00 -9.98 -4.33
N THR A 242 -42.53 -10.22 -5.56
CA THR A 242 -41.47 -9.41 -6.18
C THR A 242 -42.08 -8.54 -7.28
N MET A 243 -41.81 -7.25 -7.20
CA MET A 243 -42.10 -6.26 -8.24
C MET A 243 -40.83 -6.06 -9.07
N ARG A 244 -40.91 -6.35 -10.38
CA ARG A 244 -39.83 -6.12 -11.35
C ARG A 244 -40.23 -5.00 -12.30
N LEU A 245 -39.51 -3.88 -12.26
CA LEU A 245 -39.66 -2.76 -13.17
C LEU A 245 -38.49 -2.75 -14.16
N ALA A 246 -38.77 -3.07 -15.42
CA ALA A 246 -37.78 -3.09 -16.50
C ALA A 246 -38.06 -1.98 -17.51
N LEU A 247 -37.02 -1.45 -18.15
CA LEU A 247 -37.15 -0.54 -19.29
C LEU A 247 -36.73 -1.33 -20.54
N GLU A 248 -37.71 -1.74 -21.34
CA GLU A 248 -37.51 -2.68 -22.45
C GLU A 248 -37.73 -2.00 -23.83
N GLY A 249 -36.97 -2.42 -24.84
CA GLY A 249 -37.09 -1.93 -26.23
C GLY A 249 -36.28 -0.66 -26.57
N ASP A 250 -36.30 -0.27 -27.85
CA ASP A 250 -35.53 0.88 -28.38
C ASP A 250 -35.97 2.23 -27.78
N ASP A 251 -37.23 2.32 -27.32
CA ASP A 251 -37.82 3.50 -26.69
C ASP A 251 -37.77 3.45 -25.14
N ALA A 252 -37.12 2.42 -24.57
CA ALA A 252 -36.95 2.22 -23.11
C ALA A 252 -38.27 2.28 -22.32
N THR A 253 -39.34 1.65 -22.82
CA THR A 253 -40.68 1.72 -22.22
C THR A 253 -40.70 1.01 -20.85
N PRO A 254 -41.14 1.68 -19.78
CA PRO A 254 -41.17 1.10 -18.44
C PRO A 254 -42.30 0.05 -18.33
N THR A 255 -41.96 -1.14 -17.88
CA THR A 255 -42.88 -2.27 -17.72
C THR A 255 -42.74 -2.86 -16.32
N LEU A 256 -43.87 -3.01 -15.62
CA LEU A 256 -43.95 -3.59 -14.29
C LEU A 256 -44.51 -5.01 -14.34
N THR A 257 -43.81 -5.97 -13.75
CA THR A 257 -44.34 -7.31 -13.47
C THR A 257 -44.40 -7.53 -11.97
N ILE A 258 -45.51 -8.06 -11.47
CA ILE A 258 -45.67 -8.42 -10.05
C ILE A 258 -45.92 -9.93 -9.98
N GLY A 259 -44.97 -10.66 -9.41
CA GLY A 259 -45.01 -12.12 -9.35
C GLY A 259 -44.77 -12.66 -7.95
N ALA A 260 -44.62 -13.97 -7.82
CA ALA A 260 -44.18 -14.59 -6.58
C ALA A 260 -42.79 -14.06 -6.16
N LEU A 261 -42.49 -14.09 -4.85
CA LEU A 261 -41.18 -13.74 -4.32
C LEU A 261 -40.09 -14.51 -5.06
N SER A 262 -39.21 -13.78 -5.75
CA SER A 262 -38.22 -14.33 -6.67
C SER A 262 -36.91 -13.54 -6.73
N PHE A 263 -36.89 -12.29 -6.25
CA PHE A 263 -35.66 -11.51 -6.12
C PHE A 263 -35.04 -11.72 -4.75
N VAL A 264 -33.78 -12.13 -4.72
CA VAL A 264 -32.96 -12.11 -3.52
C VAL A 264 -32.07 -10.88 -3.64
N ASN A 265 -32.09 -9.99 -2.65
CA ASN A 265 -31.23 -8.80 -2.66
C ASN A 265 -29.77 -9.29 -2.62
N PRO A 266 -28.97 -9.06 -3.68
CA PRO A 266 -27.59 -9.51 -3.74
C PRO A 266 -26.65 -8.59 -2.95
N GLY A 267 -27.13 -7.96 -1.87
CA GLY A 267 -26.36 -7.10 -0.98
C GLY A 267 -26.35 -5.60 -1.28
N ILE A 268 -27.24 -5.06 -2.13
CA ILE A 268 -27.27 -3.62 -2.40
C ILE A 268 -27.94 -2.87 -1.23
N PRO A 269 -27.26 -1.91 -0.57
CA PRO A 269 -27.88 -1.04 0.43
C PRO A 269 -28.92 -0.11 -0.20
N LEU A 270 -29.98 0.19 0.56
CA LEU A 270 -30.99 1.15 0.13
C LEU A 270 -30.41 2.57 0.24
N PRO A 271 -30.40 3.36 -0.85
CA PRO A 271 -29.80 4.70 -0.82
C PRO A 271 -30.64 5.69 0.01
N VAL A 272 -29.97 6.64 0.65
CA VAL A 272 -30.62 7.73 1.41
C VAL A 272 -31.22 8.77 0.45
N THR A 273 -32.53 8.97 0.54
CA THR A 273 -33.31 9.77 -0.44
C THR A 273 -33.67 11.18 0.04
N ASP A 274 -33.50 11.46 1.34
CA ASP A 274 -33.88 12.73 1.91
C ASP A 274 -32.98 13.88 1.40
N PRO A 275 -33.55 14.97 0.85
CA PRO A 275 -32.77 16.03 0.20
C PRO A 275 -31.92 16.87 1.17
N VAL A 276 -32.30 16.95 2.45
CA VAL A 276 -31.46 17.62 3.47
C VAL A 276 -30.26 16.74 3.75
N LEU A 277 -30.48 15.43 3.95
CA LEU A 277 -29.40 14.50 4.27
C LEU A 277 -28.41 14.30 3.12
N ARG A 278 -28.89 14.21 1.87
CA ARG A 278 -28.02 14.16 0.69
C ARG A 278 -27.14 15.40 0.52
N GLY A 279 -27.51 16.52 1.13
CA GLY A 279 -26.74 17.76 1.11
C GLY A 279 -25.75 17.91 2.27
N VAL A 280 -25.72 16.97 3.22
CA VAL A 280 -24.78 17.03 4.35
C VAL A 280 -23.35 16.81 3.86
N ARG A 281 -22.41 17.62 4.33
CA ARG A 281 -21.01 17.58 3.95
C ARG A 281 -20.10 17.57 5.17
N PHE A 282 -19.10 16.69 5.12
CA PHE A 282 -17.96 16.61 6.01
C PHE A 282 -16.77 16.08 5.22
N ASP A 283 -15.59 16.62 5.49
CA ASP A 283 -14.33 16.14 4.92
C ASP A 283 -13.27 16.15 6.04
N SER A 284 -12.76 14.99 6.44
CA SER A 284 -11.79 14.92 7.55
C SER A 284 -10.44 15.56 7.23
N ARG A 285 -10.16 15.80 5.93
CA ARG A 285 -8.90 16.36 5.42
C ARG A 285 -8.99 17.86 5.14
N ASP A 286 -10.19 18.43 5.10
CA ASP A 286 -10.39 19.88 5.05
C ASP A 286 -10.50 20.47 6.46
N THR A 287 -9.56 21.36 6.78
CA THR A 287 -9.49 22.07 8.07
C THR A 287 -10.71 22.92 8.39
N ALA A 288 -11.56 23.22 7.39
CA ALA A 288 -12.87 23.80 7.64
C ALA A 288 -13.80 22.83 8.38
N PHE A 289 -13.71 21.52 8.18
CA PHE A 289 -14.59 20.54 8.82
C PHE A 289 -13.92 19.82 10.00
N LYS A 290 -12.59 19.65 10.01
CA LYS A 290 -11.86 19.06 11.13
C LYS A 290 -10.54 19.77 11.38
N ALA A 291 -10.36 20.35 12.56
CA ALA A 291 -9.13 21.04 12.92
C ALA A 291 -8.68 20.73 14.36
N PRO A 292 -7.37 20.51 14.61
CA PRO A 292 -6.29 20.46 13.62
C PRO A 292 -6.34 19.21 12.71
N PHE A 293 -5.65 19.29 11.56
CA PHE A 293 -5.45 18.14 10.66
C PHE A 293 -4.49 17.12 11.28
N GLY A 294 -4.66 15.84 10.94
CA GLY A 294 -3.70 14.79 11.29
C GLY A 294 -3.85 14.23 12.71
N ALA A 295 -2.91 13.37 13.08
CA ALA A 295 -2.72 12.90 14.44
C ALA A 295 -2.32 14.04 15.39
N GLN A 296 -2.80 14.03 16.63
CA GLN A 296 -2.57 15.10 17.59
C GLN A 296 -2.07 14.58 18.94
N GLN A 297 -1.38 15.45 19.71
CA GLN A 297 -0.98 15.11 21.07
C GLN A 297 -2.20 15.06 22.00
N THR A 298 -2.15 14.23 23.04
CA THR A 298 -3.18 14.19 24.09
C THR A 298 -3.46 15.59 24.67
N GLY A 299 -4.73 15.85 24.98
CA GLY A 299 -5.18 17.14 25.50
C GLY A 299 -5.38 18.23 24.43
N THR A 300 -5.11 17.95 23.14
CA THR A 300 -5.42 18.87 22.04
C THR A 300 -6.92 18.84 21.72
N PRO A 301 -7.64 19.97 21.78
CA PRO A 301 -9.03 20.03 21.34
C PRO A 301 -9.15 19.87 19.82
N ILE A 302 -10.01 18.95 19.39
CA ILE A 302 -10.36 18.74 17.99
C ILE A 302 -11.74 19.34 17.75
N GLU A 303 -11.79 20.35 16.88
CA GLU A 303 -13.02 20.96 16.41
C GLU A 303 -13.51 20.21 15.17
N LEU A 304 -14.76 19.74 15.22
CA LEU A 304 -15.46 19.13 14.10
C LEU A 304 -16.64 19.99 13.69
N ALA A 305 -16.86 20.11 12.39
CA ALA A 305 -17.98 20.80 11.82
C ALA A 305 -18.58 20.02 10.66
N ILE A 306 -19.90 20.16 10.46
CA ILE A 306 -20.58 19.74 9.22
C ILE A 306 -21.37 20.89 8.64
N GLU A 307 -21.62 20.82 7.35
CA GLU A 307 -22.56 21.70 6.65
C GLU A 307 -23.77 20.88 6.20
N ALA A 308 -24.97 21.44 6.34
CA ALA A 308 -26.22 20.79 5.96
C ALA A 308 -27.20 21.83 5.40
N PRO A 309 -28.04 21.49 4.40
CA PRO A 309 -29.18 22.30 4.02
C PRO A 309 -30.07 22.61 5.24
N ALA A 310 -30.73 23.76 5.23
CA ALA A 310 -31.65 24.11 6.30
C ALA A 310 -32.78 23.07 6.43
N GLY A 311 -32.89 22.45 7.60
CA GLY A 311 -33.92 21.44 7.86
C GLY A 311 -33.52 20.28 8.76
N LEU A 312 -32.22 20.08 9.00
CA LEU A 312 -31.74 19.02 9.89
C LEU A 312 -32.22 19.27 11.34
N ASP A 313 -32.75 18.22 12.00
CA ASP A 313 -33.28 18.34 13.35
C ASP A 313 -32.16 18.31 14.39
N SER A 314 -31.22 17.38 14.27
CA SER A 314 -30.02 17.33 15.12
C SER A 314 -28.85 16.58 14.47
N ALA A 315 -27.64 16.92 14.90
CA ALA A 315 -26.42 16.19 14.63
C ALA A 315 -25.67 15.91 15.94
N THR A 316 -25.13 14.70 16.08
CA THR A 316 -24.36 14.26 17.25
C THR A 316 -23.07 13.60 16.78
N LEU A 317 -21.94 14.09 17.27
CA LEU A 317 -20.66 13.41 17.08
C LEU A 317 -20.60 12.20 18.01
N VAL A 318 -20.30 11.03 17.46
CA VAL A 318 -20.04 9.81 18.22
C VAL A 318 -18.55 9.52 18.13
N VAL A 319 -17.92 9.32 19.30
CA VAL A 319 -16.50 8.98 19.42
C VAL A 319 -16.41 7.66 20.18
N GLU A 320 -15.65 6.71 19.66
CA GLU A 320 -15.46 5.36 20.20
C GLU A 320 -13.97 5.07 20.35
N THR A 321 -13.61 4.30 21.38
CA THR A 321 -12.23 3.81 21.51
C THR A 321 -12.05 2.62 20.58
N ARG A 322 -11.04 2.69 19.71
CA ARG A 322 -10.69 1.57 18.84
C ARG A 322 -9.79 0.61 19.60
N VAL A 323 -10.15 -0.66 19.61
CA VAL A 323 -9.35 -1.75 20.16
C VAL A 323 -8.88 -2.60 18.99
N LEU A 324 -7.56 -2.67 18.80
CA LEU A 324 -6.91 -3.49 17.79
C LEU A 324 -5.84 -4.37 18.45
N GLU A 325 -6.10 -5.66 18.57
CA GLU A 325 -5.16 -6.63 19.14
C GLU A 325 -4.71 -7.62 18.07
N GLY A 326 -3.48 -8.10 18.23
CA GLY A 326 -2.91 -9.10 17.34
C GLY A 326 -2.61 -8.58 15.92
N ASN A 327 -2.55 -9.51 14.96
CA ASN A 327 -2.65 -9.29 13.52
C ASN A 327 -4.11 -9.01 13.08
N GLN A 328 -4.79 -8.12 13.81
CA GLN A 328 -6.18 -7.71 13.59
C GLN A 328 -7.24 -8.77 13.95
N GLU A 329 -6.92 -9.79 14.75
CA GLU A 329 -7.88 -10.79 15.21
C GLU A 329 -8.96 -10.18 16.13
N VAL A 330 -8.61 -9.11 16.85
CA VAL A 330 -9.58 -8.29 17.58
C VAL A 330 -9.58 -6.92 16.95
N LEU A 331 -10.73 -6.54 16.38
CA LEU A 331 -10.98 -5.20 15.90
C LEU A 331 -12.39 -4.79 16.36
N GLU A 332 -12.44 -3.90 17.33
CA GLU A 332 -13.70 -3.47 17.95
C GLU A 332 -13.71 -1.99 18.29
N TYR A 333 -14.93 -1.43 18.33
CA TYR A 333 -15.19 -0.09 18.80
C TYR A 333 -16.01 -0.14 20.10
N ARG A 334 -15.47 0.47 21.16
CA ARG A 334 -16.05 0.40 22.50
C ARG A 334 -16.26 1.79 23.10
N ASP A 335 -17.04 1.83 24.18
CA ASP A 335 -17.22 3.01 25.04
C ASP A 335 -17.67 4.30 24.30
N PRO A 336 -18.81 4.27 23.57
CA PRO A 336 -19.25 5.40 22.76
C PRO A 336 -19.57 6.64 23.59
N VAL A 337 -18.89 7.74 23.28
CA VAL A 337 -19.16 9.09 23.79
C VAL A 337 -19.95 9.85 22.74
N ARG A 338 -21.13 10.36 23.12
CA ARG A 338 -22.00 11.18 22.26
C ARG A 338 -21.89 12.65 22.63
N VAL A 339 -21.43 13.47 21.70
CA VAL A 339 -21.25 14.92 21.83
C VAL A 339 -22.27 15.63 20.92
N PRO A 340 -23.36 16.21 21.49
CA PRO A 340 -24.32 16.95 20.70
C PRO A 340 -23.66 18.13 19.97
N MET A 341 -23.89 18.26 18.67
CA MET A 341 -23.37 19.39 17.90
C MET A 341 -24.22 20.64 18.11
N THR A 342 -23.58 21.80 18.10
CA THR A 342 -24.23 23.10 18.18
C THR A 342 -24.62 23.58 16.78
N ARG A 343 -25.91 23.81 16.55
CA ARG A 343 -26.46 24.39 15.31
C ARG A 343 -26.16 25.89 15.21
N HIS A 344 -25.67 26.32 14.06
CA HIS A 344 -25.49 27.72 13.65
C HIS A 344 -26.40 28.00 12.44
N PRO A 345 -27.60 28.58 12.67
CA PRO A 345 -28.61 28.74 11.63
C PRO A 345 -28.17 29.71 10.52
N ALA A 346 -28.54 29.39 9.29
CA ALA A 346 -28.39 30.25 8.11
C ALA A 346 -29.56 30.02 7.13
N ALA A 347 -29.67 30.86 6.09
CA ALA A 347 -30.82 30.82 5.18
C ALA A 347 -30.83 29.58 4.27
N ASP A 348 -29.65 29.15 3.79
CA ASP A 348 -29.53 28.09 2.79
C ASP A 348 -28.75 26.88 3.33
N VAL A 349 -27.54 27.10 3.86
CA VAL A 349 -26.66 26.05 4.42
C VAL A 349 -26.34 26.36 5.88
N GLU A 350 -26.82 25.53 6.78
CA GLU A 350 -26.54 25.59 8.21
C GLU A 350 -25.23 24.91 8.55
N ARG A 351 -24.54 25.43 9.57
CA ARG A 351 -23.31 24.85 10.07
C ARG A 351 -23.54 24.24 11.44
N TRP A 352 -22.97 23.08 11.70
CA TRP A 352 -23.05 22.41 12.99
C TRP A 352 -21.66 22.15 13.51
N THR A 353 -21.38 22.38 14.79
CA THR A 353 -20.02 22.24 15.35
C THR A 353 -20.00 21.47 16.67
N ALA A 354 -18.99 20.65 16.88
CA ALA A 354 -18.65 20.05 18.17
C ALA A 354 -17.14 20.15 18.42
N SER A 355 -16.75 20.07 19.69
CA SER A 355 -15.36 20.01 20.12
C SER A 355 -15.18 18.79 21.01
N HIS A 356 -14.11 18.03 20.80
CA HIS A 356 -13.76 16.88 21.62
C HIS A 356 -12.27 16.91 21.97
N THR A 357 -11.92 16.49 23.18
CA THR A 357 -10.54 16.42 23.64
C THR A 357 -10.24 14.99 24.09
N PHE A 358 -9.23 14.39 23.46
CA PHE A 358 -8.77 13.05 23.78
C PHE A 358 -7.69 13.12 24.86
N GLU A 359 -8.01 12.59 26.05
CA GLU A 359 -7.13 12.67 27.23
C GLU A 359 -6.14 11.50 27.32
N THR A 360 -6.36 10.44 26.53
CA THR A 360 -5.54 9.22 26.51
C THR A 360 -4.94 9.02 25.13
N ALA A 361 -3.69 8.57 25.08
CA ALA A 361 -3.08 8.16 23.83
C ALA A 361 -3.79 6.89 23.34
N SER A 362 -4.41 6.96 22.17
CA SER A 362 -5.21 5.89 21.57
C SER A 362 -5.51 6.22 20.11
N VAL A 363 -5.87 5.19 19.35
CA VAL A 363 -6.63 5.38 18.11
C VAL A 363 -8.12 5.38 18.46
N SER A 364 -8.87 6.36 17.98
CA SER A 364 -10.31 6.46 18.20
C SER A 364 -11.07 6.41 16.88
N GLY A 365 -12.23 5.78 16.89
CA GLY A 365 -13.21 5.86 15.82
C GLY A 365 -14.17 7.01 16.03
N TYR A 366 -14.64 7.66 14.97
CA TYR A 366 -15.73 8.60 15.06
C TYR A 366 -16.62 8.61 13.82
N TYR A 367 -17.88 8.99 14.02
CA TYR A 367 -18.89 9.18 12.99
C TYR A 367 -19.96 10.15 13.51
N LEU A 368 -20.94 10.52 12.68
CA LEU A 368 -22.02 11.44 13.09
C LEU A 368 -23.37 10.74 13.05
N GLU A 369 -24.14 10.82 14.13
CA GLU A 369 -25.57 10.46 14.14
C GLU A 369 -26.38 11.69 13.73
N LEU A 370 -27.20 11.53 12.68
CA LEU A 370 -28.05 12.58 12.12
C LEU A 370 -29.51 12.23 12.34
N VAL A 371 -30.32 13.20 12.76
CA VAL A 371 -31.79 13.03 12.89
C VAL A 371 -32.47 14.00 11.95
N ASN A 372 -33.37 13.47 11.14
CA ASN A 372 -34.29 14.25 10.31
C ASN A 372 -35.67 13.59 10.32
N GLY A 373 -36.68 14.28 10.85
CA GLY A 373 -38.00 13.74 11.10
C GLY A 373 -38.00 12.66 12.19
N GLU A 374 -38.60 11.51 11.89
CA GLU A 374 -38.70 10.36 12.81
C GLU A 374 -37.57 9.34 12.63
N ARG A 375 -36.61 9.60 11.72
CA ARG A 375 -35.55 8.65 11.35
C ARG A 375 -34.17 9.15 11.82
N THR A 376 -33.30 8.17 12.08
CA THR A 376 -31.89 8.39 12.41
C THR A 376 -31.02 7.81 11.30
N TYR A 377 -29.95 8.52 11.00
CA TYR A 377 -29.00 8.24 9.92
C TYR A 377 -27.58 8.37 10.46
N VAL A 378 -26.60 7.93 9.69
CA VAL A 378 -25.18 8.17 9.98
C VAL A 378 -24.57 9.01 8.88
N TYR A 379 -23.65 9.90 9.22
CA TYR A 379 -22.60 10.29 8.30
C TYR A 379 -21.35 9.50 8.68
N GLU A 380 -20.89 8.68 7.74
CA GLU A 380 -19.79 7.74 7.96
C GLU A 380 -18.67 7.94 6.94
N ASN A 381 -17.57 7.23 7.15
CA ASN A 381 -16.40 7.28 6.28
C ASN A 381 -16.72 6.67 4.91
N ASN A 382 -15.89 6.93 3.90
CA ASN A 382 -16.07 6.33 2.57
C ASN A 382 -15.83 4.81 2.58
N SER A 383 -16.18 4.18 1.45
CA SER A 383 -15.99 2.75 1.21
C SER A 383 -14.63 2.40 0.60
N ASP A 384 -13.70 3.36 0.55
CA ASP A 384 -12.38 3.15 -0.05
C ASP A 384 -11.60 2.09 0.72
N THR A 385 -10.86 1.28 -0.03
CA THR A 385 -10.00 0.24 0.51
C THR A 385 -8.69 0.84 1.02
N ILE A 386 -8.19 0.26 2.11
CA ILE A 386 -6.82 0.50 2.57
C ILE A 386 -6.11 -0.84 2.57
N TYR A 387 -4.84 -0.85 2.15
CA TYR A 387 -4.07 -2.09 2.07
C TYR A 387 -3.98 -2.78 3.42
N TRP A 388 -4.18 -4.11 3.39
CA TRP A 388 -3.99 -5.06 4.48
C TRP A 388 -4.82 -4.84 5.73
N THR A 389 -5.79 -3.92 5.74
CA THR A 389 -6.66 -3.73 6.91
C THR A 389 -8.02 -4.41 6.74
N LEU A 390 -8.59 -4.86 7.86
CA LEU A 390 -9.98 -5.31 7.94
C LEU A 390 -10.99 -4.15 7.86
N GLU A 391 -10.55 -2.91 8.06
CA GLU A 391 -11.42 -1.73 8.07
C GLU A 391 -11.43 -1.00 6.73
N ARG A 392 -12.59 -0.43 6.38
CA ARG A 392 -12.71 0.49 5.25
C ARG A 392 -12.78 1.93 5.68
N GLY A 393 -12.46 2.78 4.72
CA GLY A 393 -12.55 4.22 4.86
C GLY A 393 -11.17 4.85 4.97
N SER A 394 -10.75 5.48 3.88
CA SER A 394 -9.47 6.18 3.76
C SER A 394 -9.44 7.49 4.56
N GLY A 395 -10.60 8.01 4.98
CA GLY A 395 -10.78 9.38 5.46
C GLY A 395 -11.12 10.31 4.30
N GLY A 396 -11.16 11.62 4.53
CA GLY A 396 -11.61 12.60 3.53
C GLY A 396 -13.14 12.75 3.53
N VAL A 397 -13.73 12.84 2.34
CA VAL A 397 -15.19 12.98 2.18
C VAL A 397 -15.88 11.65 2.45
N GLY A 398 -16.96 11.70 3.23
CA GLY A 398 -17.83 10.56 3.48
C GLY A 398 -19.21 10.71 2.87
N HIS A 399 -20.15 9.93 3.37
CA HIS A 399 -21.53 9.95 2.90
C HIS A 399 -22.51 9.69 4.03
N VAL A 400 -23.77 9.99 3.75
CA VAL A 400 -24.88 9.67 4.66
C VAL A 400 -25.47 8.32 4.28
N ASP A 401 -25.65 7.46 5.28
CA ASP A 401 -26.40 6.21 5.16
C ASP A 401 -27.48 6.12 6.25
N PHE A 402 -28.40 5.16 6.12
CA PHE A 402 -29.25 4.75 7.21
C PHE A 402 -28.40 4.24 8.36
N LEU A 403 -28.90 4.48 9.57
CA LEU A 403 -28.23 3.92 10.73
C LEU A 403 -28.46 2.41 10.80
N PRO A 404 -27.41 1.58 10.67
CA PRO A 404 -27.56 0.13 10.72
C PRO A 404 -28.03 -0.34 12.11
N GLU A 405 -28.71 -1.49 12.13
CA GLU A 405 -29.14 -2.13 13.38
C GLU A 405 -27.93 -2.61 14.18
N ASP A 406 -26.97 -3.26 13.52
CA ASP A 406 -25.66 -3.54 14.09
C ASP A 406 -24.75 -2.32 13.92
N ARG A 407 -24.18 -1.84 15.02
CA ARG A 407 -23.28 -0.69 14.98
C ARG A 407 -21.91 -1.07 14.46
N THR A 408 -21.54 -2.33 14.38
CA THR A 408 -20.26 -2.75 13.80
C THR A 408 -20.17 -2.39 12.32
N ASP A 409 -21.31 -2.30 11.61
CA ASP A 409 -21.38 -1.96 10.19
C ASP A 409 -21.08 -0.49 9.85
N VAL A 410 -21.07 0.41 10.83
CA VAL A 410 -20.79 1.83 10.57
C VAL A 410 -19.31 2.02 10.18
N ARG A 411 -19.03 2.76 9.10
CA ARG A 411 -17.63 3.05 8.71
C ARG A 411 -17.07 4.22 9.53
N ARG A 412 -16.13 3.94 10.43
CA ARG A 412 -15.52 4.98 11.28
C ARG A 412 -14.48 5.77 10.52
N TYR A 413 -14.45 7.08 10.77
CA TYR A 413 -13.20 7.83 10.63
C TYR A 413 -12.28 7.49 11.78
N ARG A 414 -10.98 7.52 11.54
CA ARG A 414 -9.96 7.33 12.59
C ARG A 414 -9.34 8.65 13.01
N HIS A 415 -9.02 8.74 14.28
CA HIS A 415 -8.19 9.80 14.85
C HIS A 415 -7.17 9.22 15.82
N THR A 416 -5.90 9.40 15.50
CA THR A 416 -4.79 9.03 16.37
C THR A 416 -4.45 10.16 17.33
N THR A 417 -4.47 9.85 18.63
CA THR A 417 -3.95 10.71 19.69
C THR A 417 -2.71 10.07 20.29
N PHE A 418 -1.58 10.76 20.32
CA PHE A 418 -0.30 10.21 20.78
C PHE A 418 0.27 10.97 22.00
N SER A 419 1.19 10.32 22.72
CA SER A 419 1.85 10.92 23.89
C SER A 419 2.64 12.18 23.52
N PRO A 420 2.58 13.26 24.32
CA PRO A 420 3.45 14.43 24.11
C PRO A 420 4.93 14.12 24.30
N ASP A 421 5.26 13.02 24.99
CA ASP A 421 6.62 12.54 25.20
C ASP A 421 7.08 11.57 24.08
N PHE A 422 6.27 11.35 23.04
CA PHE A 422 6.66 10.50 21.92
C PHE A 422 7.78 11.14 21.09
N VAL A 423 8.97 10.58 21.21
CA VAL A 423 10.16 10.96 20.46
C VAL A 423 10.63 9.79 19.59
N VAL A 424 10.97 10.11 18.35
CA VAL A 424 11.67 9.24 17.38
C VAL A 424 13.10 9.79 17.25
N PRO A 425 14.14 8.94 17.11
CA PRO A 425 15.51 9.42 16.90
C PRO A 425 15.61 10.39 15.71
N ASP A 426 16.27 11.54 15.88
CA ASP A 426 16.26 12.62 14.88
C ASP A 426 16.86 12.18 13.54
N TRP A 427 17.85 11.28 13.60
CA TRP A 427 18.51 10.73 12.42
C TRP A 427 17.57 9.87 11.55
N ALA A 428 16.50 9.30 12.11
CA ALA A 428 15.63 8.37 11.41
C ALA A 428 14.91 9.01 10.21
N ALA A 429 14.62 10.31 10.26
CA ALA A 429 14.01 11.03 9.14
C ALA A 429 14.99 11.29 7.97
N ASP A 430 16.29 11.26 8.26
CA ASP A 430 17.36 11.41 7.27
C ASP A 430 17.89 10.07 6.76
N ALA A 431 17.38 8.95 7.29
CA ALA A 431 17.83 7.62 6.93
C ALA A 431 17.53 7.32 5.46
N VAL A 432 18.51 6.68 4.81
CA VAL A 432 18.37 5.95 3.55
C VAL A 432 18.91 4.56 3.85
N TYR A 433 17.98 3.61 3.99
CA TYR A 433 18.29 2.23 4.32
C TYR A 433 18.83 1.48 3.11
N TYR A 434 19.84 0.67 3.36
CA TYR A 434 20.21 -0.44 2.51
C TYR A 434 19.89 -1.75 3.25
N TYR A 435 18.92 -2.47 2.68
CA TYR A 435 18.36 -3.67 3.26
C TYR A 435 19.05 -4.91 2.66
N VAL A 436 19.79 -5.61 3.52
CA VAL A 436 20.65 -6.74 3.17
C VAL A 436 20.07 -8.05 3.71
N PHE A 437 19.99 -9.05 2.83
CA PHE A 437 19.88 -10.46 3.22
C PHE A 437 21.30 -11.06 3.22
N PRO A 438 21.94 -11.27 4.39
CA PRO A 438 23.39 -11.51 4.48
C PRO A 438 23.89 -12.67 3.60
N GLU A 439 23.20 -13.81 3.69
CA GLU A 439 23.52 -15.07 2.99
C GLU A 439 23.61 -14.92 1.46
N ARG A 440 23.01 -13.88 0.89
CA ARG A 440 22.86 -13.69 -0.56
C ARG A 440 23.55 -12.42 -1.07
N PHE A 441 24.19 -11.65 -0.18
CA PHE A 441 24.76 -10.36 -0.55
C PHE A 441 26.18 -10.47 -1.06
N ARG A 442 27.10 -11.07 -0.30
CA ARG A 442 28.51 -11.21 -0.67
C ARG A 442 29.18 -12.26 0.22
N ASN A 443 29.81 -13.26 -0.38
CA ASN A 443 30.77 -14.12 0.32
C ASN A 443 32.11 -13.36 0.46
N GLY A 444 32.56 -13.18 1.69
CA GLY A 444 33.81 -12.50 2.04
C GLY A 444 34.85 -13.40 2.70
N ASP A 445 34.45 -14.57 3.21
CA ASP A 445 35.32 -15.54 3.84
C ASP A 445 34.85 -16.99 3.60
N ASP A 446 35.19 -17.59 2.45
CA ASP A 446 34.87 -18.99 2.11
C ASP A 446 35.27 -20.05 3.19
N ALA A 447 36.04 -19.67 4.21
CA ALA A 447 36.40 -20.55 5.32
C ALA A 447 35.27 -20.81 6.32
N ASN A 448 34.23 -19.98 6.33
CA ASN A 448 33.05 -20.16 7.18
C ASN A 448 31.80 -20.66 6.41
N ASP A 449 31.89 -20.87 5.09
CA ASP A 449 30.84 -21.50 4.31
C ASP A 449 30.40 -22.84 4.95
N PRO A 450 29.09 -23.16 4.96
CA PRO A 450 28.61 -24.44 5.46
C PRO A 450 29.28 -25.64 4.77
N ASP A 451 29.57 -26.71 5.51
CA ASP A 451 30.10 -27.98 5.02
C ASP A 451 28.98 -29.02 4.94
N PRO A 452 28.45 -29.37 3.73
CA PRO A 452 27.40 -30.38 3.56
C PRO A 452 27.74 -31.77 4.12
N ALA A 453 29.01 -32.04 4.45
CA ALA A 453 29.42 -33.29 5.08
C ALA A 453 29.27 -33.30 6.61
N GLN A 454 29.06 -32.14 7.23
CA GLN A 454 29.02 -31.94 8.69
C GLN A 454 27.75 -31.24 9.14
N ASP A 455 27.32 -30.22 8.40
CA ASP A 455 26.22 -29.35 8.78
C ASP A 455 24.89 -29.88 8.27
N THR A 456 23.86 -29.73 9.11
CA THR A 456 22.52 -30.27 8.85
C THR A 456 21.45 -29.28 9.25
N TYR A 457 20.33 -29.30 8.54
CA TYR A 457 19.08 -28.64 8.91
C TYR A 457 18.01 -29.71 9.19
N LEU A 458 17.46 -29.73 10.40
CA LEU A 458 16.42 -30.69 10.83
C LEU A 458 16.76 -32.17 10.51
N ASP A 459 18.01 -32.57 10.74
CA ASP A 459 18.62 -33.90 10.46
C ASP A 459 18.98 -34.20 8.99
N GLU A 460 18.66 -33.34 8.03
CA GLU A 460 19.09 -33.51 6.63
C GLU A 460 20.33 -32.64 6.33
N PRO A 461 21.27 -33.08 5.49
CA PRO A 461 22.43 -32.27 5.10
C PRO A 461 22.02 -30.92 4.52
N VAL A 462 22.77 -29.86 4.84
CA VAL A 462 22.61 -28.58 4.14
C VAL A 462 23.08 -28.68 2.70
N GLU A 463 22.59 -27.75 1.89
CA GLU A 463 22.80 -27.65 0.46
C GLU A 463 23.64 -26.41 0.16
N VAL A 464 24.75 -26.55 -0.57
CA VAL A 464 25.65 -25.43 -0.86
C VAL A 464 25.84 -25.30 -2.37
N HIS A 465 25.59 -24.09 -2.88
CA HIS A 465 25.76 -23.74 -4.29
C HIS A 465 27.23 -23.59 -4.63
N GLU A 466 27.67 -24.19 -5.75
CA GLU A 466 29.06 -24.07 -6.22
C GLU A 466 29.30 -22.73 -6.96
N ASP A 467 28.26 -22.19 -7.61
CA ASP A 467 28.33 -20.98 -8.42
C ASP A 467 27.45 -19.87 -7.80
N TRP A 468 28.05 -18.71 -7.50
CA TRP A 468 27.33 -17.58 -6.87
C TRP A 468 26.12 -17.09 -7.70
N THR A 469 26.16 -17.27 -9.02
CA THR A 469 25.08 -16.85 -9.93
C THR A 469 23.93 -17.85 -10.07
N ASP A 470 23.96 -18.95 -9.31
CA ASP A 470 22.88 -19.93 -9.31
C ASP A 470 21.57 -19.32 -8.75
N THR A 471 20.45 -19.96 -9.08
CA THR A 471 19.15 -19.61 -8.50
C THR A 471 18.88 -20.45 -7.26
N PRO A 472 18.19 -19.90 -6.25
CA PRO A 472 17.79 -20.68 -5.08
C PRO A 472 17.07 -21.98 -5.46
N TRP A 473 17.36 -23.07 -4.76
CA TRP A 473 16.79 -24.37 -5.06
C TRP A 473 15.35 -24.50 -4.54
N VAL A 474 14.54 -25.30 -5.24
CA VAL A 474 13.15 -25.62 -4.92
C VAL A 474 13.00 -27.12 -4.69
N PRO A 475 12.53 -27.53 -3.50
CA PRO A 475 12.31 -28.94 -3.19
C PRO A 475 11.48 -29.70 -4.22
N GLY A 476 11.99 -30.87 -4.63
CA GLY A 476 11.31 -31.78 -5.56
C GLY A 476 11.44 -31.41 -7.05
N GLU A 477 12.12 -30.30 -7.39
CA GLU A 477 12.47 -29.95 -8.77
C GLU A 477 13.86 -30.52 -9.15
N THR A 478 14.12 -30.67 -10.46
CA THR A 478 15.44 -31.08 -10.95
C THR A 478 16.27 -29.84 -11.30
N ASP A 479 16.61 -29.04 -10.31
CA ASP A 479 17.27 -27.73 -10.45
C ASP A 479 18.74 -27.68 -10.00
N GLY A 480 19.21 -28.73 -9.31
CA GLY A 480 20.57 -28.79 -8.79
C GLY A 480 20.62 -29.34 -7.37
N SER A 481 19.50 -29.28 -6.65
CA SER A 481 19.35 -29.89 -5.33
C SER A 481 19.80 -31.35 -5.33
N THR A 482 20.63 -31.68 -4.35
CA THR A 482 21.27 -33.00 -4.23
C THR A 482 20.55 -33.89 -3.23
N THR A 483 19.70 -33.27 -2.42
CA THR A 483 18.76 -33.90 -1.50
C THR A 483 17.38 -33.93 -2.17
N ASP A 484 16.67 -35.06 -2.05
CA ASP A 484 15.28 -35.17 -2.54
C ASP A 484 14.36 -34.79 -1.36
N ASP A 485 14.64 -33.64 -0.73
CA ASP A 485 14.02 -33.20 0.52
C ASP A 485 12.76 -32.33 0.29
N ALA A 486 12.22 -31.76 1.37
CA ALA A 486 11.03 -30.91 1.34
C ALA A 486 11.29 -29.50 1.89
N PHE A 487 12.55 -29.10 2.06
CA PHE A 487 12.94 -27.89 2.79
C PHE A 487 13.38 -26.77 1.85
N TYR A 488 12.71 -25.63 1.91
CA TYR A 488 13.02 -24.47 1.05
C TYR A 488 14.17 -23.61 1.58
N ASN A 489 14.71 -23.96 2.75
CA ASN A 489 15.49 -23.04 3.57
C ASN A 489 16.84 -23.60 4.03
N ASN A 490 17.30 -24.72 3.46
CA ASN A 490 18.60 -25.33 3.75
C ASN A 490 19.63 -25.13 2.62
N ASP A 491 19.37 -24.24 1.65
CA ASP A 491 20.29 -23.91 0.57
C ASP A 491 21.12 -22.64 0.86
N PHE A 492 22.42 -22.70 0.59
CA PHE A 492 23.41 -21.68 0.97
C PHE A 492 24.36 -21.33 -0.17
N PHE A 493 24.66 -20.04 -0.30
CA PHE A 493 25.62 -19.43 -1.22
C PHE A 493 26.88 -18.91 -0.50
N GLY A 494 26.84 -18.78 0.83
CA GLY A 494 28.00 -18.38 1.65
C GLY A 494 28.13 -16.87 1.90
N GLY A 495 27.06 -16.09 1.72
CA GLY A 495 27.12 -14.66 2.04
C GLY A 495 27.28 -14.39 3.54
N ASP A 496 28.15 -13.44 3.92
CA ASP A 496 28.59 -13.28 5.31
C ASP A 496 28.85 -11.80 5.75
N LEU A 497 29.18 -11.59 7.03
CA LEU A 497 29.48 -10.26 7.58
C LEU A 497 30.79 -9.67 7.02
N ALA A 498 31.79 -10.49 6.71
CA ALA A 498 33.04 -10.02 6.11
C ALA A 498 32.80 -9.45 4.71
N GLY A 499 31.91 -10.07 3.92
CA GLY A 499 31.46 -9.60 2.62
C GLY A 499 30.70 -8.29 2.70
N ILE A 500 29.80 -8.14 3.69
CA ILE A 500 29.14 -6.84 3.95
C ILE A 500 30.17 -5.76 4.27
N ILE A 501 31.14 -6.05 5.15
CA ILE A 501 32.21 -5.12 5.53
C ILE A 501 33.07 -4.73 4.32
N GLU A 502 33.39 -5.68 3.44
CA GLU A 502 34.13 -5.43 2.19
C GLU A 502 33.40 -4.41 1.29
N LYS A 503 32.06 -4.44 1.30
CA LYS A 503 31.22 -3.61 0.42
C LYS A 503 30.73 -2.32 1.06
N LEU A 504 31.14 -1.97 2.28
CA LEU A 504 30.78 -0.67 2.89
C LEU A 504 31.19 0.54 2.03
N ASP A 505 32.31 0.46 1.30
CA ASP A 505 32.73 1.54 0.39
C ASP A 505 31.81 1.67 -0.84
N TYR A 506 31.23 0.55 -1.31
CA TYR A 506 30.21 0.57 -2.36
C TYR A 506 28.94 1.25 -1.85
N LEU A 507 28.51 0.91 -0.64
CA LEU A 507 27.32 1.50 0.00
C LEU A 507 27.51 2.99 0.29
N ASP A 508 28.71 3.40 0.72
CA ASP A 508 29.05 4.82 0.95
C ASP A 508 28.98 5.61 -0.36
N THR A 509 29.50 5.01 -1.45
CA THR A 509 29.42 5.59 -2.79
C THR A 509 27.98 5.70 -3.30
N LEU A 510 27.12 4.72 -2.99
CA LEU A 510 25.69 4.75 -3.30
C LEU A 510 24.96 5.86 -2.53
N GLY A 511 25.49 6.27 -1.37
CA GLY A 511 24.97 7.36 -0.54
C GLY A 511 23.96 6.92 0.51
N VAL A 512 23.89 5.62 0.83
CA VAL A 512 23.08 5.10 1.94
C VAL A 512 23.78 5.38 3.27
N ASN A 513 22.99 5.52 4.34
CA ASN A 513 23.50 5.88 5.67
C ASN A 513 22.95 5.00 6.80
N THR A 514 22.15 3.99 6.48
CA THR A 514 21.66 3.02 7.46
C THR A 514 21.64 1.64 6.82
N LEU A 515 22.23 0.65 7.48
CA LEU A 515 22.13 -0.76 7.12
C LEU A 515 21.01 -1.38 7.93
N TYR A 516 20.18 -2.16 7.27
CA TYR A 516 19.25 -3.08 7.91
C TYR A 516 19.59 -4.49 7.46
N LEU A 517 19.92 -5.35 8.42
CA LEU A 517 20.26 -6.74 8.15
C LEU A 517 19.10 -7.61 8.59
N ASN A 518 18.68 -8.54 7.72
CA ASN A 518 17.92 -9.72 8.16
C ASN A 518 18.68 -10.50 9.26
N PRO A 519 18.04 -11.47 9.94
CA PRO A 519 18.60 -12.07 11.13
C PRO A 519 20.00 -12.65 10.89
N ILE A 520 20.90 -12.40 11.84
CA ILE A 520 22.32 -12.83 11.79
C ILE A 520 22.69 -13.81 12.90
N PHE A 521 21.76 -14.08 13.81
CA PHE A 521 21.99 -14.95 14.95
C PHE A 521 22.01 -16.41 14.53
N GLU A 522 22.69 -17.24 15.32
CA GLU A 522 22.85 -18.66 15.08
C GLU A 522 21.50 -19.31 14.76
N ALA A 523 21.40 -20.01 13.63
CA ALA A 523 20.23 -20.76 13.20
C ALA A 523 20.53 -21.71 12.03
N GLY A 524 19.77 -22.79 11.94
CA GLY A 524 20.02 -23.83 10.95
C GLY A 524 19.61 -23.47 9.51
N SER A 525 18.72 -22.49 9.32
CA SER A 525 18.23 -22.12 7.99
C SER A 525 19.06 -21.02 7.29
N ASN A 526 18.83 -20.79 6.00
CA ASN A 526 19.42 -19.67 5.27
C ASN A 526 18.88 -18.29 5.72
N HIS A 527 17.66 -18.21 6.24
CA HIS A 527 16.97 -16.96 6.60
C HIS A 527 17.12 -16.59 8.09
N LYS A 528 17.51 -17.56 8.94
CA LYS A 528 17.87 -17.38 10.36
C LYS A 528 16.76 -16.88 11.30
N TYR A 529 15.50 -16.95 10.90
CA TYR A 529 14.35 -16.63 11.77
C TYR A 529 14.02 -17.74 12.77
N ASP A 530 14.45 -18.96 12.48
CA ASP A 530 14.48 -20.11 13.37
C ASP A 530 15.67 -20.02 14.35
N THR A 531 15.81 -18.88 15.05
CA THR A 531 16.95 -18.57 15.91
C THR A 531 17.24 -19.70 16.90
N ALA A 532 18.45 -20.23 16.83
CA ALA A 532 18.99 -21.26 17.70
C ALA A 532 19.64 -20.68 18.98
N ASP A 533 20.43 -19.61 18.84
CA ASP A 533 20.95 -18.83 19.96
C ASP A 533 21.00 -17.33 19.64
N TYR A 534 20.31 -16.52 20.42
CA TYR A 534 20.26 -15.06 20.25
C TYR A 534 21.55 -14.33 20.66
N LEU A 535 22.44 -14.99 21.42
CA LEU A 535 23.65 -14.38 21.97
C LEU A 535 24.88 -14.60 21.09
N HIS A 536 24.75 -15.38 20.02
CA HIS A 536 25.83 -15.69 19.09
C HIS A 536 25.43 -15.39 17.65
N VAL A 537 26.38 -14.82 16.89
CA VAL A 537 26.29 -14.74 15.43
C VAL A 537 26.40 -16.14 14.87
N ASP A 538 25.66 -16.42 13.81
CA ASP A 538 25.77 -17.69 13.10
C ASP A 538 27.18 -17.91 12.55
N ASP A 539 27.72 -19.12 12.77
CA ASP A 539 29.08 -19.47 12.33
C ASP A 539 29.27 -19.27 10.82
N ALA A 540 28.23 -19.47 10.00
CA ALA A 540 28.28 -19.24 8.55
C ALA A 540 28.33 -17.75 8.17
N PHE A 541 27.99 -16.84 9.09
CA PHE A 541 28.07 -15.40 8.87
C PHE A 541 29.32 -14.77 9.51
N GLY A 542 29.97 -15.44 10.46
CA GLY A 542 31.20 -14.99 11.10
C GLY A 542 31.12 -15.08 12.62
N THR A 543 31.62 -14.07 13.32
CA THR A 543 31.72 -14.07 14.79
C THR A 543 31.03 -12.86 15.43
N ASP A 544 30.77 -12.91 16.73
CA ASP A 544 30.25 -11.75 17.47
C ASP A 544 31.17 -10.52 17.37
N GLU A 545 32.50 -10.74 17.26
CA GLU A 545 33.47 -9.68 17.01
C GLU A 545 33.31 -9.03 15.62
N ASP A 546 32.82 -9.76 14.62
CA ASP A 546 32.57 -9.23 13.29
C ASP A 546 31.39 -8.25 13.27
N VAL A 547 30.39 -8.43 14.16
CA VAL A 547 29.35 -7.41 14.36
C VAL A 547 29.96 -6.12 14.91
N SER A 548 30.84 -6.22 15.92
CA SER A 548 31.55 -5.04 16.44
C SER A 548 32.46 -4.39 15.39
N ARG A 549 33.04 -5.19 14.48
CA ARG A 549 33.82 -4.68 13.35
C ARG A 549 32.93 -3.97 12.35
N LEU A 550 31.78 -4.56 11.99
CA LEU A 550 30.80 -3.99 11.08
C LEU A 550 30.29 -2.64 11.59
N THR A 551 29.84 -2.57 12.83
CA THR A 551 29.30 -1.33 13.42
C THR A 551 30.35 -0.23 13.47
N GLN A 552 31.60 -0.55 13.85
CA GLN A 552 32.70 0.44 13.86
C GLN A 552 33.08 0.93 12.46
N GLU A 553 33.13 0.03 11.47
CA GLU A 553 33.46 0.39 10.08
C GLU A 553 32.31 1.16 9.40
N ALA A 554 31.06 0.83 9.74
CA ALA A 554 29.87 1.56 9.33
C ALA A 554 29.86 2.97 9.94
N GLU A 555 30.07 3.08 11.26
CA GLU A 555 30.15 4.37 11.96
C GLU A 555 31.24 5.27 11.37
N ALA A 556 32.40 4.70 11.00
CA ALA A 556 33.50 5.44 10.36
C ALA A 556 33.10 6.08 9.02
N ARG A 557 32.03 5.58 8.38
CA ARG A 557 31.43 6.10 7.15
C ARG A 557 30.14 6.90 7.41
N GLY A 558 29.78 7.11 8.68
CA GLY A 558 28.53 7.77 9.06
C GLY A 558 27.29 6.91 8.81
N MET A 559 27.46 5.59 8.73
CA MET A 559 26.37 4.63 8.61
C MET A 559 25.98 4.08 9.97
N ARG A 560 24.69 3.75 10.10
CA ARG A 560 24.12 3.05 11.26
C ARG A 560 23.80 1.60 10.94
N VAL A 561 23.70 0.75 11.95
CA VAL A 561 23.36 -0.67 11.77
C VAL A 561 22.13 -1.04 12.61
N VAL A 562 21.07 -1.47 11.92
CA VAL A 562 19.84 -2.00 12.51
C VAL A 562 19.81 -3.51 12.29
N LEU A 563 19.56 -4.26 13.37
CA LEU A 563 19.43 -5.72 13.31
C LEU A 563 17.97 -6.18 13.36
N ASP A 564 17.76 -7.39 12.88
CA ASP A 564 16.49 -8.10 12.86
C ASP A 564 16.53 -9.32 13.78
N THR A 565 15.43 -9.59 14.47
CA THR A 565 15.21 -10.86 15.15
C THR A 565 13.74 -11.05 15.51
N SER A 566 13.35 -12.30 15.74
CA SER A 566 12.04 -12.66 16.26
C SER A 566 12.10 -12.84 17.77
N LEU A 567 11.27 -12.07 18.49
CA LEU A 567 10.94 -12.33 19.89
C LEU A 567 9.58 -13.03 20.03
N ASN A 568 8.98 -13.45 18.92
CA ASN A 568 7.73 -14.21 18.88
C ASN A 568 7.98 -15.72 18.98
N HIS A 569 9.04 -16.20 18.34
CA HIS A 569 9.37 -17.62 18.23
C HIS A 569 10.89 -17.83 18.18
N THR A 570 11.32 -19.07 18.44
CA THR A 570 12.69 -19.55 18.20
C THR A 570 12.69 -20.60 17.10
N GLY A 571 13.84 -21.14 16.73
CA GLY A 571 13.92 -22.41 16.01
C GLY A 571 13.53 -23.60 16.90
N SER A 572 13.00 -24.65 16.29
CA SER A 572 12.76 -25.93 16.98
C SER A 572 14.06 -26.62 17.38
N ASP A 573 15.16 -26.32 16.70
CA ASP A 573 16.51 -26.81 17.04
C ASP A 573 17.34 -25.72 17.73
N SER A 574 16.75 -25.01 18.67
CA SER A 574 17.43 -23.98 19.47
C SER A 574 18.00 -24.52 20.76
N ALA A 575 19.01 -23.85 21.33
CA ALA A 575 19.55 -24.19 22.66
C ALA A 575 18.48 -24.11 23.78
N TYR A 576 17.35 -23.44 23.51
CA TYR A 576 16.25 -23.25 24.44
C TYR A 576 15.16 -24.34 24.28
N PHE A 577 14.86 -24.75 23.05
CA PHE A 577 13.82 -25.75 22.74
C PHE A 577 14.40 -27.16 22.60
N ASP A 578 15.46 -27.30 21.80
CA ASP A 578 16.29 -28.48 21.56
C ASP A 578 15.55 -29.76 21.13
N ARG A 579 14.73 -29.68 20.08
CA ARG A 579 13.94 -30.81 19.57
C ARG A 579 14.78 -32.06 19.31
N TYR A 580 16.02 -31.89 18.86
CA TYR A 580 16.90 -32.95 18.35
C TYR A 580 18.01 -33.34 19.34
N ALA A 581 18.05 -32.75 20.53
CA ALA A 581 19.05 -33.01 21.56
C ALA A 581 20.49 -32.72 21.07
N ASN A 582 20.66 -31.59 20.38
CA ASN A 582 21.91 -31.12 19.80
C ASN A 582 22.75 -30.27 20.77
N PHE A 583 22.17 -29.84 21.90
CA PHE A 583 22.84 -28.96 22.87
C PHE A 583 23.17 -29.70 24.18
N ASP A 584 24.18 -29.20 24.92
CA ASP A 584 24.56 -29.75 26.23
C ASP A 584 23.57 -29.30 27.34
N GLU A 585 22.94 -28.14 27.15
CA GLU A 585 21.89 -27.57 27.98
C GLU A 585 20.59 -28.36 27.87
N LEU A 586 19.81 -28.40 28.96
CA LEU A 586 18.53 -29.10 28.98
C LEU A 586 17.45 -28.25 28.28
N GLY A 587 17.11 -28.57 27.03
CA GLY A 587 16.08 -27.86 26.26
C GLY A 587 14.65 -28.13 26.75
N ALA A 588 13.71 -27.26 26.39
CA ALA A 588 12.32 -27.36 26.81
C ALA A 588 11.58 -28.57 26.20
N PHE A 589 12.06 -29.11 25.09
CA PHE A 589 11.47 -30.19 24.32
C PHE A 589 12.55 -31.09 23.68
N GLU A 590 13.15 -32.00 24.44
CA GLU A 590 14.22 -32.88 23.93
C GLU A 590 13.70 -34.21 23.41
N ASP A 591 14.31 -34.75 22.34
CA ASP A 591 13.99 -36.05 21.76
C ASP A 591 12.46 -36.19 21.51
N ALA A 592 11.88 -35.15 20.91
CA ALA A 592 10.45 -35.06 20.64
C ALA A 592 9.53 -35.21 21.88
N THR A 593 10.03 -34.83 23.07
CA THR A 593 9.34 -34.98 24.35
C THR A 593 9.44 -33.71 25.20
N ILE A 594 8.32 -33.29 25.81
CA ILE A 594 8.31 -32.15 26.74
C ILE A 594 9.23 -32.41 27.94
N THR A 595 10.05 -31.42 28.30
CA THR A 595 11.01 -31.47 29.40
C THR A 595 10.66 -30.45 30.50
N PRO A 596 9.74 -30.77 31.44
CA PRO A 596 9.29 -29.81 32.47
C PRO A 596 10.37 -29.35 33.46
N GLY A 597 11.54 -29.97 33.45
CA GLY A 597 12.67 -29.61 34.30
C GLY A 597 13.65 -28.62 33.66
N SER A 598 13.47 -28.29 32.38
CA SER A 598 14.29 -27.31 31.66
C SER A 598 14.13 -25.91 32.26
N PRO A 599 15.21 -25.10 32.33
CA PRO A 599 15.10 -23.68 32.69
C PRO A 599 14.28 -22.86 31.68
N TYR A 600 14.08 -23.37 30.46
CA TYR A 600 13.33 -22.73 29.37
C TYR A 600 11.92 -23.29 29.23
N ALA A 601 11.49 -24.21 30.10
CA ALA A 601 10.19 -24.87 29.98
C ALA A 601 9.00 -23.89 30.05
N ASP A 602 9.15 -22.76 30.74
CA ASP A 602 8.14 -21.71 30.81
C ASP A 602 8.22 -20.70 29.67
N TRP A 603 9.18 -20.84 28.75
CA TRP A 603 9.26 -20.02 27.54
C TRP A 603 8.29 -20.49 26.47
N TYR A 604 7.76 -21.72 26.54
CA TYR A 604 6.91 -22.27 25.49
C TYR A 604 5.58 -22.77 26.04
N ARG A 605 4.56 -22.82 25.17
CA ARG A 605 3.25 -23.37 25.50
C ARG A 605 3.15 -24.82 25.03
N PHE A 606 3.01 -25.74 25.98
CA PHE A 606 2.90 -27.17 25.71
C PHE A 606 1.48 -27.74 25.90
N PHE A 607 1.16 -28.78 25.13
CA PHE A 607 -0.09 -29.55 25.11
C PHE A 607 0.20 -31.03 25.42
N PRO A 608 0.43 -31.41 26.70
CA PRO A 608 0.88 -32.74 27.09
C PRO A 608 -0.13 -33.88 26.84
N GLU A 609 -1.37 -33.55 26.51
CA GLU A 609 -2.40 -34.48 26.06
C GLU A 609 -2.21 -34.98 24.62
N GLU A 610 -1.47 -34.25 23.79
CA GLU A 610 -1.15 -34.62 22.42
C GLU A 610 0.00 -35.64 22.39
N THR A 611 -0.05 -36.58 21.44
CA THR A 611 0.95 -37.66 21.33
C THR A 611 1.85 -37.52 20.11
N GLU A 612 1.44 -36.71 19.14
CA GLU A 612 2.24 -36.37 17.95
C GLU A 612 3.17 -35.20 18.31
N PRO A 613 4.50 -35.33 18.16
CA PRO A 613 5.46 -34.32 18.62
C PRO A 613 5.15 -32.89 18.18
N ASP A 614 4.88 -32.68 16.88
CA ASP A 614 4.57 -31.38 16.29
C ASP A 614 3.30 -30.73 16.83
N ARG A 615 2.46 -31.50 17.53
CA ARG A 615 1.20 -31.01 18.14
C ARG A 615 1.31 -30.81 19.64
N GLN A 616 2.45 -31.13 20.25
CA GLN A 616 2.67 -31.00 21.69
C GLN A 616 2.99 -29.57 22.12
N TYR A 617 3.07 -28.61 21.19
CA TYR A 617 3.35 -27.21 21.49
C TYR A 617 2.71 -26.26 20.48
N ALA A 618 2.70 -24.97 20.80
CA ALA A 618 2.27 -23.92 19.87
C ALA A 618 3.46 -23.51 18.98
N GLY A 619 3.23 -23.43 17.67
CA GLY A 619 4.19 -22.93 16.69
C GLY A 619 3.59 -21.78 15.89
N TRP A 620 4.43 -20.86 15.42
CA TRP A 620 3.99 -19.63 14.78
C TRP A 620 3.14 -19.93 13.55
N ALA A 621 1.90 -19.46 13.53
CA ALA A 621 0.91 -19.81 12.49
C ALA A 621 0.73 -21.33 12.25
N GLY A 622 1.06 -22.16 13.24
CA GLY A 622 1.04 -23.62 13.15
C GLY A 622 2.30 -24.26 12.56
N VAL A 623 3.34 -23.47 12.26
CA VAL A 623 4.64 -23.96 11.75
C VAL A 623 5.43 -24.59 12.90
N SER A 624 5.66 -25.90 12.84
CA SER A 624 6.27 -26.64 13.96
C SER A 624 7.78 -26.41 14.11
N THR A 625 8.45 -25.91 13.07
CA THR A 625 9.87 -25.53 13.12
C THR A 625 10.11 -24.20 13.82
N LEU A 626 9.04 -23.44 14.12
CA LEU A 626 9.09 -22.14 14.80
C LEU A 626 8.24 -22.14 16.08
N PRO A 627 8.67 -22.81 17.18
CA PRO A 627 7.93 -22.82 18.44
C PRO A 627 7.69 -21.41 19.00
N GLU A 628 6.44 -21.09 19.32
CA GLU A 628 6.06 -19.77 19.84
C GLU A 628 6.55 -19.59 21.29
N LEU A 629 7.20 -18.45 21.50
CA LEU A 629 7.59 -17.97 22.80
C LEU A 629 6.37 -17.42 23.54
N THR A 630 6.28 -17.77 24.81
CA THR A 630 5.40 -17.13 25.75
C THR A 630 6.09 -15.91 26.34
N GLU A 631 5.30 -14.94 26.77
CA GLU A 631 5.80 -13.71 27.37
C GLU A 631 6.13 -13.86 28.87
N SER A 632 6.79 -14.97 29.22
CA SER A 632 7.18 -15.28 30.60
C SER A 632 8.18 -14.24 31.13
N ASP A 633 8.19 -14.06 32.46
CA ASP A 633 9.15 -13.15 33.08
C ASP A 633 10.60 -13.58 32.83
N SER A 634 10.86 -14.90 32.80
CA SER A 634 12.20 -15.45 32.53
C SER A 634 12.67 -15.14 31.11
N PHE A 635 11.78 -15.22 30.12
CA PHE A 635 12.11 -14.84 28.74
C PHE A 635 12.31 -13.34 28.60
N LYS A 636 11.43 -12.51 29.18
CA LYS A 636 11.61 -11.04 29.17
C LYS A 636 12.91 -10.60 29.85
N ASP A 637 13.28 -11.27 30.93
CA ASP A 637 14.54 -11.05 31.63
C ASP A 637 15.74 -11.34 30.72
N PHE A 638 15.69 -12.45 29.97
CA PHE A 638 16.72 -12.83 29.01
C PHE A 638 16.75 -11.92 27.76
N ALA A 639 15.59 -11.57 27.20
CA ALA A 639 15.50 -10.83 25.95
C ALA A 639 15.88 -9.36 26.12
N PHE A 640 15.32 -8.65 27.12
CA PHE A 640 15.49 -7.20 27.21
C PHE A 640 15.51 -6.57 28.62
N ARG A 641 15.11 -7.23 29.71
CA ARG A 641 15.10 -6.57 31.03
C ARG A 641 16.45 -6.62 31.76
N SER A 642 17.22 -7.68 31.58
CA SER A 642 18.49 -7.85 32.29
C SER A 642 19.61 -7.00 31.68
N PRO A 643 20.61 -6.56 32.46
CA PRO A 643 21.76 -5.83 31.91
C PRO A 643 22.60 -6.63 30.92
N ASP A 644 22.52 -7.96 30.96
CA ASP A 644 23.16 -8.91 30.06
C ASP A 644 22.16 -9.55 29.09
N SER A 645 21.02 -8.88 28.85
CA SER A 645 20.01 -9.36 27.92
C SER A 645 20.50 -9.32 26.47
N VAL A 646 19.79 -10.04 25.58
CA VAL A 646 20.05 -10.03 24.12
C VAL A 646 20.12 -8.60 23.59
N MET A 647 19.07 -7.81 23.83
CA MET A 647 18.98 -6.45 23.28
C MET A 647 20.11 -5.53 23.77
N THR A 648 20.52 -5.66 25.04
CA THR A 648 21.61 -4.84 25.63
C THR A 648 22.96 -5.27 25.08
N THR A 649 23.20 -6.58 24.99
CA THR A 649 24.46 -7.16 24.50
C THR A 649 24.83 -6.64 23.11
N TRP A 650 23.87 -6.58 22.19
CA TRP A 650 24.13 -6.13 20.83
C TRP A 650 24.15 -4.60 20.70
N GLN A 651 23.39 -3.86 21.51
CA GLN A 651 23.52 -2.39 21.60
C GLN A 651 24.90 -1.97 22.13
N GLU A 652 25.45 -2.67 23.12
CA GLU A 652 26.84 -2.45 23.60
C GLU A 652 27.90 -2.71 22.51
N ARG A 653 27.55 -3.48 21.47
CA ARG A 653 28.37 -3.73 20.28
C ARG A 653 28.13 -2.73 19.14
N GLY A 654 27.33 -1.69 19.36
CA GLY A 654 27.12 -0.58 18.42
C GLY A 654 25.93 -0.73 17.48
N VAL A 655 24.96 -1.59 17.80
CA VAL A 655 23.70 -1.68 17.06
C VAL A 655 22.83 -0.46 17.36
N ASP A 656 22.41 0.26 16.32
CA ASP A 656 21.67 1.53 16.37
C ASP A 656 20.13 1.33 16.38
N GLY A 657 19.64 0.09 16.36
CA GLY A 657 18.21 -0.17 16.35
C GLY A 657 17.83 -1.60 16.06
N TRP A 658 16.53 -1.84 16.12
CA TRP A 658 15.92 -3.16 16.06
C TRP A 658 14.67 -3.15 15.18
N ARG A 659 14.64 -4.03 14.18
CA ARG A 659 13.43 -4.44 13.47
C ARG A 659 12.91 -5.71 14.11
N MET A 660 11.67 -5.68 14.56
CA MET A 660 11.05 -6.81 15.25
C MET A 660 10.09 -7.54 14.33
N ASP A 661 10.42 -8.80 14.06
CA ASP A 661 9.66 -9.74 13.26
C ASP A 661 8.26 -9.99 13.83
N VAL A 662 7.27 -10.12 12.94
CA VAL A 662 5.88 -10.48 13.23
C VAL A 662 5.30 -9.75 14.44
N ALA A 663 5.65 -8.46 14.60
CA ALA A 663 5.29 -7.66 15.77
C ALA A 663 3.80 -7.74 16.18
N PRO A 664 2.82 -7.82 15.24
CA PRO A 664 1.42 -8.02 15.58
C PRO A 664 1.09 -9.28 16.38
N TRP A 665 1.89 -10.34 16.32
CA TRP A 665 1.62 -11.59 17.06
C TRP A 665 2.10 -11.56 18.51
N VAL A 666 2.78 -10.49 18.94
CA VAL A 666 3.25 -10.28 20.31
C VAL A 666 2.43 -9.16 20.96
N THR A 667 2.14 -9.27 22.25
CA THR A 667 1.21 -8.33 22.88
C THR A 667 1.79 -6.92 22.97
N ASP A 668 0.91 -5.93 22.92
CA ASP A 668 1.31 -4.53 23.11
C ASP A 668 1.98 -4.29 24.49
N GLU A 669 1.66 -5.07 25.53
CA GLU A 669 2.31 -4.94 26.85
C GLU A 669 3.78 -5.37 26.81
N PHE A 670 4.09 -6.46 26.10
CA PHE A 670 5.46 -6.88 25.86
C PHE A 670 6.24 -5.79 25.14
N TRP A 671 5.70 -5.24 24.05
CA TRP A 671 6.37 -4.19 23.28
C TRP A 671 6.59 -2.89 24.07
N ARG A 672 5.66 -2.53 24.96
CA ARG A 672 5.85 -1.37 25.85
C ARG A 672 7.04 -1.54 26.78
N GLU A 673 7.18 -2.75 27.33
CA GLU A 673 8.28 -3.05 28.23
C GLU A 673 9.61 -3.16 27.48
N TRP A 674 9.60 -3.83 26.33
CA TRP A 674 10.75 -3.94 25.43
C TRP A 674 11.28 -2.56 25.01
N ARG A 675 10.39 -1.67 24.53
CA ARG A 675 10.77 -0.29 24.16
C ARG A 675 11.41 0.44 25.35
N THR A 676 10.81 0.29 26.54
CA THR A 676 11.34 0.93 27.75
C THR A 676 12.77 0.50 28.03
N SER A 677 13.08 -0.79 27.87
CA SER A 677 14.44 -1.31 28.02
C SER A 677 15.39 -0.83 26.92
N VAL A 678 15.01 -0.97 25.65
CA VAL A 678 15.85 -0.55 24.51
C VAL A 678 16.21 0.93 24.62
N LYS A 679 15.21 1.80 24.87
CA LYS A 679 15.42 3.25 25.00
C LYS A 679 16.16 3.65 26.29
N ALA A 680 16.18 2.79 27.32
CA ALA A 680 16.93 3.06 28.54
C ALA A 680 18.44 2.83 28.35
N GLU A 681 18.82 1.89 27.49
CA GLU A 681 20.21 1.66 27.09
C GLU A 681 20.67 2.74 26.12
N ASP A 682 19.97 2.90 24.99
CA ASP A 682 20.22 3.96 24.01
C ASP A 682 18.91 4.66 23.58
N PRO A 683 18.70 5.94 23.99
CA PRO A 683 17.55 6.72 23.54
C PRO A 683 17.49 6.93 22.01
N GLU A 684 18.63 6.87 21.33
CA GLU A 684 18.74 7.01 19.87
C GLU A 684 18.56 5.68 19.12
N ALA A 685 18.45 4.54 19.81
CA ALA A 685 18.21 3.24 19.19
C ALA A 685 16.82 3.21 18.56
N LEU A 686 16.74 2.99 17.25
CA LEU A 686 15.48 3.00 16.52
C LEU A 686 14.69 1.70 16.74
N THR A 687 13.38 1.81 16.93
CA THR A 687 12.48 0.66 17.08
C THR A 687 11.52 0.57 15.89
N ILE A 688 11.60 -0.54 15.14
CA ILE A 688 10.87 -0.76 13.89
C ILE A 688 9.97 -1.99 14.06
N ALA A 689 8.66 -1.81 13.87
CA ALA A 689 7.74 -2.94 13.80
C ALA A 689 7.72 -3.52 12.38
N GLU A 690 7.70 -4.84 12.24
CA GLU A 690 7.19 -5.43 11.02
C GLU A 690 5.67 -5.42 11.06
N THR A 691 5.04 -4.58 10.24
CA THR A 691 3.57 -4.59 10.07
C THR A 691 3.21 -4.36 8.62
N TRP A 692 2.16 -5.03 8.16
CA TRP A 692 1.71 -4.92 6.77
C TRP A 692 0.52 -3.95 6.62
N PHE A 693 -0.15 -3.64 7.72
CA PHE A 693 -1.39 -2.84 7.80
C PHE A 693 -1.19 -1.52 8.57
N ASP A 694 -2.28 -0.75 8.77
CA ASP A 694 -2.27 0.50 9.54
C ASP A 694 -1.64 0.35 10.94
N SER A 695 -0.43 0.90 11.08
CA SER A 695 0.40 0.84 12.28
C SER A 695 0.12 1.95 13.29
N SER A 696 -0.95 2.75 13.14
CA SER A 696 -1.25 3.88 14.03
C SER A 696 -1.22 3.53 15.52
N LYS A 697 -1.62 2.29 15.89
CA LYS A 697 -1.59 1.82 17.28
C LYS A 697 -0.18 1.70 17.87
N TYR A 698 0.84 1.55 17.04
CA TYR A 698 2.24 1.42 17.47
C TYR A 698 2.93 2.78 17.66
N PHE A 699 2.34 3.86 17.14
CA PHE A 699 2.91 5.21 17.18
C PHE A 699 2.30 6.08 18.29
N LEU A 700 1.77 5.45 19.35
CA LEU A 700 1.17 6.18 20.48
C LEU A 700 2.23 6.74 21.45
N GLY A 701 3.50 6.35 21.26
CA GLY A 701 4.67 6.83 22.01
C GLY A 701 5.28 5.80 22.96
N ASP A 702 4.71 4.62 23.03
CA ASP A 702 5.01 3.61 24.04
C ASP A 702 5.49 2.27 23.47
N THR A 703 5.40 1.99 22.16
CA THR A 703 5.83 0.72 21.55
C THR A 703 6.91 0.89 20.46
N PHE A 704 6.60 1.45 19.29
CA PHE A 704 7.57 1.59 18.20
C PHE A 704 7.74 3.03 17.72
N ASP A 705 8.88 3.31 17.09
CA ASP A 705 9.17 4.60 16.45
C ASP A 705 8.63 4.66 15.01
N THR A 706 8.72 3.54 14.32
CA THR A 706 8.39 3.41 12.90
C THR A 706 8.01 1.97 12.54
N THR A 707 7.73 1.71 11.27
CA THR A 707 7.34 0.41 10.73
C THR A 707 7.90 0.20 9.32
N MET A 708 7.95 -1.06 8.89
CA MET A 708 8.06 -1.43 7.48
C MET A 708 6.80 -0.96 6.73
N ASN A 709 6.93 0.08 5.90
CA ASN A 709 5.81 0.76 5.27
C ASN A 709 5.27 0.02 4.03
N TYR A 710 4.61 -1.12 4.25
CA TYR A 710 3.95 -1.89 3.19
C TYR A 710 2.76 -1.17 2.55
N ILE A 711 2.11 -0.22 3.25
CA ILE A 711 1.07 0.63 2.66
C ILE A 711 1.68 1.51 1.55
N PHE A 712 2.82 2.17 1.83
CA PHE A 712 3.56 2.92 0.82
C PHE A 712 4.01 2.04 -0.34
N ARG A 713 4.63 0.88 -0.03
CA ARG A 713 5.11 -0.08 -1.03
C ARG A 713 4.01 -0.37 -2.05
N ASN A 714 2.85 -0.84 -1.60
CA ASN A 714 1.80 -1.28 -2.49
C ASN A 714 1.15 -0.11 -3.24
N ALA A 715 0.93 1.04 -2.58
CA ALA A 715 0.40 2.22 -3.25
C ALA A 715 1.33 2.72 -4.38
N VAL A 716 2.64 2.76 -4.14
CA VAL A 716 3.61 3.27 -5.12
C VAL A 716 3.87 2.27 -6.25
N LEU A 717 3.93 0.96 -5.96
CA LEU A 717 4.05 -0.05 -7.01
C LEU A 717 2.80 -0.08 -7.88
N ASP A 718 1.60 -0.10 -7.29
CA ASP A 718 0.34 -0.05 -8.03
C ASP A 718 0.24 1.19 -8.92
N TYR A 719 0.64 2.35 -8.39
CA TYR A 719 0.72 3.58 -9.16
C TYR A 719 1.70 3.46 -10.32
N ALA A 720 2.94 3.02 -10.07
CA ALA A 720 3.97 2.90 -11.11
C ALA A 720 3.65 1.84 -12.19
N ASP A 721 2.84 0.83 -11.83
CA ASP A 721 2.26 -0.18 -12.72
C ASP A 721 1.16 0.38 -13.64
N GLY A 722 0.73 1.63 -13.42
CA GLY A 722 -0.23 2.34 -14.28
C GLY A 722 -1.66 2.39 -13.74
N ARG A 723 -1.89 2.07 -12.45
CA ARG A 723 -3.21 2.19 -11.82
C ARG A 723 -3.57 3.64 -11.50
N ASP A 724 -4.86 3.91 -11.31
CA ASP A 724 -5.38 5.26 -11.03
C ASP A 724 -4.63 5.95 -9.88
N ALA A 725 -4.10 7.13 -10.16
CA ALA A 725 -3.25 7.86 -9.22
C ALA A 725 -4.04 8.34 -8.00
N GLY A 726 -5.30 8.73 -8.18
CA GLY A 726 -6.20 9.09 -7.09
C GLY A 726 -6.39 7.94 -6.11
N ALA A 727 -6.76 6.76 -6.61
CA ALA A 727 -6.99 5.55 -5.83
C ALA A 727 -5.73 5.11 -5.05
N ALA A 728 -4.57 5.11 -5.69
CA ALA A 728 -3.30 4.79 -5.04
C ALA A 728 -2.95 5.82 -3.94
N TYR A 729 -3.14 7.12 -4.23
CA TYR A 729 -2.78 8.20 -3.32
C TYR A 729 -3.67 8.27 -2.07
N LEU A 730 -4.90 7.73 -2.09
CA LEU A 730 -5.76 7.67 -0.90
C LEU A 730 -5.10 6.93 0.26
N ASN A 731 -4.32 5.87 -0.01
CA ASN A 731 -3.56 5.13 1.00
C ASN A 731 -2.40 5.95 1.59
N ILE A 732 -1.76 6.76 0.74
CA ILE A 732 -0.70 7.69 1.16
C ILE A 732 -1.26 8.80 2.06
N GLU A 733 -2.38 9.38 1.63
CA GLU A 733 -3.06 10.43 2.36
C GLU A 733 -3.64 9.93 3.70
N HIS A 734 -4.09 8.67 3.73
CA HIS A 734 -4.50 7.99 4.95
C HIS A 734 -3.37 7.98 6.00
N MET A 735 -2.15 7.58 5.63
CA MET A 735 -1.01 7.61 6.55
C MET A 735 -0.68 9.04 7.03
N ARG A 736 -0.73 10.03 6.12
CA ARG A 736 -0.49 11.44 6.46
C ARG A 736 -1.52 11.97 7.47
N GLU A 737 -2.75 11.50 7.40
CA GLU A 737 -3.82 11.87 8.33
C GLU A 737 -3.73 11.13 9.68
N GLN A 738 -3.29 9.87 9.70
CA GLN A 738 -3.34 9.05 10.91
C GLN A 738 -2.03 8.98 11.70
N TYR A 739 -0.88 9.22 11.09
CA TYR A 739 0.41 9.01 11.77
C TYR A 739 0.91 10.30 12.43
N PRO A 740 1.48 10.22 13.65
CA PRO A 740 2.21 11.33 14.24
C PRO A 740 3.31 11.81 13.28
N PRO A 741 3.54 13.12 13.11
CA PRO A 741 4.49 13.64 12.13
C PRO A 741 5.91 13.06 12.26
N GLN A 742 6.36 12.79 13.49
CA GLN A 742 7.66 12.20 13.77
C GLN A 742 7.79 10.73 13.33
N ALA A 743 6.74 9.93 13.48
CA ALA A 743 6.70 8.56 12.97
C ALA A 743 6.55 8.54 11.45
N PHE A 744 5.68 9.39 10.91
CA PHE A 744 5.49 9.55 9.47
C PHE A 744 6.79 9.91 8.74
N GLY A 745 7.60 10.79 9.34
CA GLY A 745 8.92 11.16 8.81
C GLY A 745 9.96 10.04 8.87
N ALA A 746 9.76 9.00 9.67
CA ALA A 746 10.69 7.89 9.88
C ALA A 746 10.22 6.56 9.26
N LEU A 747 9.07 6.52 8.58
CA LEU A 747 8.53 5.31 7.94
C LEU A 747 9.57 4.67 7.03
N MET A 748 9.81 3.37 7.20
CA MET A 748 10.73 2.63 6.35
C MET A 748 10.03 2.36 5.01
N ASN A 749 10.27 3.21 4.01
CA ASN A 749 9.58 3.18 2.72
C ASN A 749 10.26 2.18 1.78
N LEU A 750 9.75 0.96 1.71
CA LEU A 750 10.25 -0.14 0.88
C LEU A 750 9.54 -0.26 -0.47
N LEU A 751 10.23 -0.84 -1.46
CA LEU A 751 9.66 -1.28 -2.75
C LEU A 751 9.73 -2.80 -2.92
N SER A 752 10.82 -3.43 -2.46
CA SER A 752 10.98 -4.89 -2.42
C SER A 752 11.40 -5.34 -1.02
N THR A 753 11.16 -6.61 -0.69
CA THR A 753 11.59 -7.26 0.56
C THR A 753 11.92 -8.72 0.32
N HIS A 754 12.40 -9.41 1.35
CA HIS A 754 12.57 -10.85 1.36
C HIS A 754 11.25 -11.66 1.52
N ASP A 755 10.10 -11.01 1.72
CA ASP A 755 8.79 -11.67 1.94
C ASP A 755 7.80 -11.44 0.78
N SER A 756 8.22 -10.71 -0.25
CA SER A 756 7.39 -10.41 -1.41
C SER A 756 8.21 -10.43 -2.68
N ALA A 757 7.59 -10.74 -3.82
CA ALA A 757 8.25 -10.62 -5.11
C ALA A 757 8.88 -9.22 -5.32
N ARG A 758 10.02 -9.18 -6.01
CA ARG A 758 10.74 -7.94 -6.31
C ARG A 758 9.92 -7.01 -7.19
N ALA A 759 10.09 -5.70 -7.03
CA ALA A 759 9.34 -4.70 -7.80
C ALA A 759 9.43 -4.91 -9.32
N LEU A 760 10.61 -5.27 -9.85
CA LEU A 760 10.77 -5.58 -11.28
C LEU A 760 9.94 -6.78 -11.74
N HIS A 761 9.82 -7.80 -10.91
CA HIS A 761 8.96 -8.94 -11.18
C HIS A 761 7.49 -8.52 -11.26
N GLN A 762 7.05 -7.65 -10.33
CA GLN A 762 5.69 -7.12 -10.33
C GLN A 762 5.39 -6.28 -11.57
N PHE A 763 6.38 -5.57 -12.11
CA PHE A 763 6.26 -4.83 -13.38
C PHE A 763 6.45 -5.69 -14.64
N GLY A 764 6.50 -7.03 -14.50
CA GLY A 764 6.53 -7.98 -15.62
C GLY A 764 7.92 -8.43 -16.08
N TYR A 765 9.02 -7.99 -15.45
CA TYR A 765 10.35 -8.54 -15.71
C TYR A 765 10.57 -9.81 -14.88
N THR A 766 10.32 -10.97 -15.46
CA THR A 766 10.32 -12.28 -14.79
C THR A 766 11.61 -13.09 -15.00
N GLY A 767 12.65 -12.47 -15.57
CA GLY A 767 13.91 -13.12 -15.91
C GLY A 767 13.98 -13.53 -17.39
N GLU A 768 14.49 -14.73 -17.68
CA GLU A 768 14.78 -15.18 -19.06
C GLU A 768 13.56 -15.26 -19.99
N SER A 769 12.35 -15.37 -19.43
CA SER A 769 11.10 -15.39 -20.21
C SER A 769 10.68 -14.03 -20.74
N SER A 770 11.20 -12.93 -20.18
CA SER A 770 10.81 -11.58 -20.57
C SER A 770 11.54 -11.11 -21.83
N THR A 771 10.83 -10.35 -22.65
CA THR A 771 11.39 -9.63 -23.78
C THR A 771 12.21 -8.42 -23.30
N ALA A 772 13.14 -7.94 -24.14
CA ALA A 772 13.90 -6.72 -23.85
C ALA A 772 13.00 -5.48 -23.72
N GLU A 773 11.81 -5.50 -24.32
CA GLU A 773 10.82 -4.42 -24.23
C GLU A 773 10.12 -4.43 -22.86
N GLU A 774 9.70 -5.60 -22.37
CA GLU A 774 9.15 -5.76 -21.01
C GLU A 774 10.19 -5.42 -19.93
N GLU A 775 11.43 -5.86 -20.09
CA GLU A 775 12.52 -5.50 -19.16
C GLU A 775 12.76 -3.99 -19.13
N ALA A 776 12.83 -3.33 -20.28
CA ALA A 776 13.06 -1.89 -20.37
C ALA A 776 11.91 -1.08 -19.76
N GLU A 777 10.66 -1.50 -19.99
CA GLU A 777 9.49 -0.87 -19.38
C GLU A 777 9.46 -1.08 -17.86
N ALA A 778 9.70 -2.31 -17.37
CA ALA A 778 9.77 -2.62 -15.95
C ALA A 778 10.84 -1.79 -15.23
N LYS A 779 12.02 -1.64 -15.83
CA LYS A 779 13.10 -0.77 -15.32
C LYS A 779 12.69 0.71 -15.30
N GLN A 780 11.93 1.17 -16.29
CA GLN A 780 11.41 2.54 -16.30
C GLN A 780 10.35 2.75 -15.21
N ARG A 781 9.48 1.78 -14.94
CA ARG A 781 8.51 1.81 -13.85
C ARG A 781 9.18 1.79 -12.48
N LEU A 782 10.24 0.99 -12.31
CA LEU A 782 11.08 1.02 -11.11
C LEU A 782 11.71 2.40 -10.90
N ARG A 783 12.23 3.05 -11.95
CA ARG A 783 12.77 4.42 -11.85
C ARG A 783 11.73 5.43 -11.37
N LEU A 784 10.48 5.34 -11.84
CA LEU A 784 9.37 6.15 -11.34
C LEU A 784 9.11 5.87 -9.85
N ALA A 785 9.07 4.61 -9.45
CA ALA A 785 8.85 4.22 -8.05
C ALA A 785 9.99 4.71 -7.12
N VAL A 786 11.26 4.57 -7.53
CA VAL A 786 12.42 5.06 -6.78
C VAL A 786 12.43 6.60 -6.70
N LEU A 787 12.03 7.29 -7.77
CA LEU A 787 11.86 8.75 -7.72
C LEU A 787 10.83 9.15 -6.65
N PHE A 788 9.68 8.48 -6.61
CA PHE A 788 8.67 8.69 -5.58
C PHE A 788 9.24 8.41 -4.20
N GLN A 789 9.90 7.25 -4.02
CA GLN A 789 10.54 6.82 -2.78
C GLN A 789 11.52 7.86 -2.24
N MET A 790 12.43 8.37 -3.07
CA MET A 790 13.49 9.28 -2.63
C MET A 790 13.01 10.69 -2.33
N THR A 791 11.86 11.10 -2.86
CA THR A 791 11.34 12.47 -2.74
C THR A 791 10.10 12.60 -1.83
N PHE A 792 9.56 11.48 -1.36
CA PHE A 792 8.47 11.40 -0.37
C PHE A 792 8.98 11.44 1.11
N PRO A 793 8.19 11.90 2.10
CA PRO A 793 8.50 11.76 3.53
C PRO A 793 8.68 10.31 3.98
N GLY A 794 9.42 10.07 5.05
CA GLY A 794 9.84 8.73 5.46
C GLY A 794 11.27 8.44 5.00
N ALA A 795 11.81 7.31 5.41
CA ALA A 795 13.16 6.84 5.12
C ALA A 795 13.15 5.81 3.97
N PRO A 796 13.65 6.16 2.77
CA PRO A 796 13.75 5.23 1.64
C PRO A 796 14.54 3.98 2.01
N THR A 797 14.10 2.82 1.50
CA THR A 797 14.72 1.52 1.75
C THR A 797 14.99 0.82 0.44
N VAL A 798 16.28 0.69 0.11
CA VAL A 798 16.76 -0.04 -1.07
C VAL A 798 17.03 -1.48 -0.65
N PHE A 799 16.28 -2.43 -1.20
CA PHE A 799 16.56 -3.85 -1.02
C PHE A 799 17.69 -4.26 -1.95
N TYR A 800 18.70 -4.97 -1.42
CA TYR A 800 19.91 -5.27 -2.17
C TYR A 800 19.59 -5.86 -3.55
N GLY A 801 20.21 -5.31 -4.59
CA GLY A 801 20.03 -5.77 -5.96
C GLY A 801 18.98 -4.98 -6.75
N ASP A 802 18.03 -4.30 -6.11
CA ASP A 802 17.04 -3.49 -6.83
C ASP A 802 17.73 -2.36 -7.61
N GLU A 803 18.80 -1.80 -7.07
CA GLU A 803 19.57 -0.72 -7.69
C GLU A 803 20.40 -1.16 -8.89
N VAL A 804 20.64 -2.46 -9.04
CA VAL A 804 21.35 -3.07 -10.19
C VAL A 804 20.44 -3.96 -11.05
N GLY A 805 19.13 -3.87 -10.85
CA GLY A 805 18.14 -4.48 -11.74
C GLY A 805 17.87 -5.96 -11.48
N LEU A 806 18.14 -6.45 -10.27
CA LEU A 806 17.84 -7.82 -9.88
C LEU A 806 16.33 -8.05 -9.83
N THR A 807 15.86 -9.12 -10.48
CA THR A 807 14.45 -9.56 -10.42
C THR A 807 14.31 -10.89 -9.70
N GLY A 808 13.10 -11.21 -9.24
CA GLY A 808 12.80 -12.43 -8.48
C GLY A 808 11.32 -12.49 -8.11
N GLY A 809 10.72 -13.67 -8.27
CA GLY A 809 9.33 -13.95 -7.87
C GLY A 809 9.19 -14.05 -6.35
N GLU A 810 8.19 -14.79 -5.86
CA GLU A 810 8.01 -15.03 -4.42
C GLU A 810 9.20 -15.79 -3.80
N ASP A 811 9.24 -15.84 -2.47
CA ASP A 811 10.19 -16.65 -1.69
C ASP A 811 10.28 -18.08 -2.24
N PRO A 812 11.48 -18.60 -2.60
CA PRO A 812 12.83 -18.06 -2.34
C PRO A 812 13.46 -17.19 -3.43
N PHE A 813 12.79 -17.00 -4.56
CA PHE A 813 13.40 -16.32 -5.71
C PHE A 813 13.62 -14.82 -5.51
N ASN A 814 12.86 -14.17 -4.62
CA ASN A 814 13.14 -12.78 -4.21
C ASN A 814 14.49 -12.63 -3.47
N ARG A 815 15.05 -13.72 -2.94
CA ARG A 815 16.35 -13.80 -2.24
C ARG A 815 17.48 -14.31 -3.15
N ALA A 816 17.41 -14.07 -4.46
CA ALA A 816 18.51 -14.35 -5.37
C ALA A 816 19.78 -13.57 -5.00
N THR A 817 20.96 -14.13 -5.27
CA THR A 817 22.24 -13.51 -4.94
C THR A 817 22.44 -12.16 -5.64
N TYR A 818 23.22 -11.28 -5.00
CA TYR A 818 23.62 -10.04 -5.63
C TYR A 818 24.51 -10.30 -6.86
N PRO A 819 24.25 -9.68 -8.02
CA PRO A 819 24.96 -9.97 -9.27
C PRO A 819 26.32 -9.26 -9.33
N TRP A 820 27.25 -9.56 -8.42
CA TRP A 820 28.59 -8.98 -8.42
C TRP A 820 29.37 -9.35 -9.68
N ALA A 821 29.94 -8.36 -10.37
CA ALA A 821 30.69 -8.59 -11.60
C ALA A 821 31.96 -9.44 -11.40
N ASP A 822 32.57 -9.40 -10.22
CA ASP A 822 33.71 -10.24 -9.85
C ASP A 822 33.32 -11.68 -9.49
N GLU A 823 32.03 -11.94 -9.22
CA GLU A 823 31.44 -13.27 -9.00
C GLU A 823 30.72 -13.83 -10.24
N GLY A 824 30.92 -13.20 -11.41
CA GLY A 824 30.32 -13.64 -12.67
C GLY A 824 28.93 -13.09 -12.98
N GLY A 825 28.37 -12.25 -12.11
CA GLY A 825 27.11 -11.53 -12.35
C GLY A 825 27.23 -10.38 -13.36
N ASP A 826 26.10 -9.79 -13.74
CA ASP A 826 26.01 -8.64 -14.66
C ASP A 826 25.12 -7.54 -14.06
N PRO A 827 25.67 -6.69 -13.16
CA PRO A 827 24.89 -5.65 -12.51
C PRO A 827 24.57 -4.52 -13.49
N ASP A 828 23.33 -4.02 -13.50
CA ASP A 828 22.93 -2.90 -14.36
C ASP A 828 23.54 -1.57 -13.86
N ALA A 829 24.73 -1.26 -14.40
CA ALA A 829 25.46 -0.04 -14.04
C ALA A 829 24.71 1.26 -14.39
N ALA A 830 23.78 1.24 -15.36
CA ALA A 830 23.01 2.42 -15.73
C ALA A 830 21.88 2.68 -14.73
N LEU A 831 21.22 1.62 -14.26
CA LEU A 831 20.24 1.73 -13.18
C LEU A 831 20.92 2.14 -11.86
N LEU A 832 22.11 1.60 -11.58
CA LEU A 832 22.88 1.96 -10.39
C LEU A 832 23.23 3.46 -10.35
N ASP A 833 23.69 4.02 -11.48
CA ASP A 833 23.98 5.46 -11.58
C ASP A 833 22.72 6.30 -11.32
N ASP A 834 21.57 5.88 -11.86
CA ASP A 834 20.31 6.57 -11.68
C ASP A 834 19.83 6.57 -10.23
N VAL A 835 19.86 5.41 -9.57
CA VAL A 835 19.48 5.28 -8.15
C VAL A 835 20.44 6.10 -7.28
N THR A 836 21.75 6.04 -7.54
CA THR A 836 22.76 6.85 -6.85
C THR A 836 22.46 8.35 -6.98
N ARG A 837 22.09 8.82 -8.17
CA ARG A 837 21.73 10.24 -8.39
C ARG A 837 20.47 10.65 -7.64
N LEU A 838 19.49 9.76 -7.49
CA LEU A 838 18.26 10.03 -6.72
C LEU A 838 18.51 10.03 -5.20
N ILE A 839 19.38 9.15 -4.71
CA ILE A 839 19.83 9.18 -3.30
C ILE A 839 20.59 10.47 -3.01
N ALA A 840 21.52 10.87 -3.88
CA ALA A 840 22.25 12.13 -3.77
C ALA A 840 21.30 13.33 -3.73
N LEU A 841 20.31 13.37 -4.64
CA LEU A 841 19.27 14.41 -4.65
C LEU A 841 18.57 14.53 -3.29
N ARG A 842 18.19 13.39 -2.69
CA ARG A 842 17.56 13.41 -1.37
C ARG A 842 18.50 13.93 -0.29
N ASN A 843 19.75 13.45 -0.27
CA ASN A 843 20.73 13.81 0.75
C ASN A 843 21.10 15.29 0.67
N ASP A 844 21.21 15.85 -0.53
CA ASP A 844 21.59 17.25 -0.76
C ASP A 844 20.49 18.25 -0.37
N HIS A 845 19.22 17.81 -0.31
CA HIS A 845 18.07 18.69 -0.09
C HIS A 845 17.25 18.30 1.13
N ALA A 846 17.45 19.02 2.24
CA ALA A 846 16.73 18.79 3.49
C ALA A 846 15.20 18.88 3.35
N VAL A 847 14.67 19.66 2.40
CA VAL A 847 13.23 19.74 2.13
C VAL A 847 12.62 18.41 1.69
N LEU A 848 13.40 17.54 1.03
CA LEU A 848 12.95 16.22 0.60
C LEU A 848 12.91 15.23 1.78
N ARG A 849 13.84 15.38 2.73
CA ARG A 849 13.94 14.55 3.94
C ARG A 849 12.97 14.99 5.04
N ARG A 850 13.05 16.26 5.43
CA ARG A 850 12.41 16.85 6.62
C ARG A 850 11.23 17.80 6.31
N GLY A 851 10.88 17.99 5.04
CA GLY A 851 9.79 18.90 4.67
C GLY A 851 8.41 18.41 5.06
N SER A 852 7.56 19.30 5.57
CA SER A 852 6.16 18.99 5.81
C SER A 852 5.44 18.70 4.50
N LEU A 853 4.62 17.66 4.45
CA LEU A 853 3.78 17.32 3.31
C LEU A 853 2.39 17.96 3.46
N GLY A 854 2.04 18.83 2.51
CA GLY A 854 0.68 19.37 2.39
C GLY A 854 -0.28 18.37 1.72
N ALA A 855 -1.55 18.78 1.57
CA ALA A 855 -2.45 18.12 0.64
C ALA A 855 -1.85 18.16 -0.78
N PRO A 856 -2.14 17.18 -1.65
CA PRO A 856 -1.64 17.20 -3.02
C PRO A 856 -2.09 18.48 -3.74
N LEU A 857 -1.18 19.07 -4.53
CA LEU A 857 -1.52 20.22 -5.38
C LEU A 857 -2.40 19.80 -6.55
N HIS A 858 -2.25 18.56 -7.02
CA HIS A 858 -3.04 17.98 -8.09
C HIS A 858 -2.99 16.45 -8.02
N THR A 859 -4.13 15.82 -8.29
CA THR A 859 -4.25 14.38 -8.53
C THR A 859 -5.29 14.15 -9.63
N ASP A 860 -4.99 13.31 -10.61
CA ASP A 860 -5.95 12.80 -11.59
C ASP A 860 -5.73 11.30 -11.82
N GLU A 861 -6.12 10.77 -12.98
CA GLU A 861 -5.95 9.35 -13.33
C GLU A 861 -4.47 8.92 -13.37
N HIS A 862 -3.56 9.83 -13.75
CA HIS A 862 -2.15 9.50 -13.99
C HIS A 862 -1.14 10.32 -13.18
N LEU A 863 -1.53 11.53 -12.78
CA LEU A 863 -0.62 12.50 -12.17
C LEU A 863 -0.83 12.61 -10.68
N VAL A 864 0.29 12.67 -9.95
CA VAL A 864 0.35 13.13 -8.56
C VAL A 864 1.33 14.29 -8.48
N VAL A 865 0.90 15.43 -7.92
CA VAL A 865 1.76 16.59 -7.68
C VAL A 865 1.71 16.98 -6.21
N LEU A 866 2.86 16.97 -5.55
CA LEU A 866 3.01 17.23 -4.11
C LEU A 866 3.83 18.47 -3.86
N LEU A 867 3.56 19.10 -2.71
CA LEU A 867 4.34 20.20 -2.16
C LEU A 867 4.95 19.83 -0.82
N ARG A 868 6.25 20.06 -0.70
CA ARG A 868 7.02 19.95 0.54
C ARG A 868 7.54 21.33 0.94
N GLU A 869 7.56 21.62 2.23
CA GLU A 869 8.18 22.84 2.75
C GLU A 869 9.05 22.55 3.98
N HIS A 870 10.26 23.10 4.00
CA HIS A 870 11.18 23.02 5.13
C HIS A 870 12.00 24.29 5.24
N GLU A 871 11.94 24.97 6.38
CA GLU A 871 12.73 26.20 6.65
C GLU A 871 12.64 27.28 5.55
N GLY A 872 11.49 27.38 4.85
CA GLY A 872 11.26 28.32 3.75
C GLY A 872 11.70 27.85 2.36
N VAL A 873 12.37 26.70 2.26
CA VAL A 873 12.61 25.96 1.01
C VAL A 873 11.37 25.15 0.67
N GLN A 874 10.99 25.15 -0.60
CA GLN A 874 9.86 24.38 -1.12
C GLN A 874 10.33 23.41 -2.19
N ALA A 875 9.77 22.20 -2.18
CA ALA A 875 9.91 21.24 -3.27
C ALA A 875 8.55 20.92 -3.88
N VAL A 876 8.42 21.08 -5.19
CA VAL A 876 7.27 20.59 -5.96
C VAL A 876 7.71 19.34 -6.71
N THR A 877 7.11 18.20 -6.37
CA THR A 877 7.41 16.92 -7.00
C THR A 877 6.19 16.47 -7.79
N ALA A 878 6.37 16.16 -9.07
CA ALA A 878 5.32 15.66 -9.94
C ALA A 878 5.70 14.30 -10.50
N TYR A 879 4.74 13.38 -10.53
CA TYR A 879 4.90 12.00 -11.00
C TYR A 879 3.85 11.71 -12.07
N ASN A 880 4.22 10.89 -13.05
CA ASN A 880 3.36 10.48 -14.15
C ASN A 880 3.57 9.00 -14.46
N ASN A 881 2.50 8.20 -14.30
CA ASN A 881 2.51 6.77 -14.60
C ASN A 881 2.00 6.41 -16.01
N ASP A 882 1.65 7.40 -16.81
CA ASP A 882 1.26 7.19 -18.20
C ASP A 882 2.49 7.06 -19.11
N THR A 883 2.29 6.34 -20.21
CA THR A 883 3.27 6.16 -21.29
C THR A 883 3.43 7.40 -22.17
N GLU A 884 2.59 8.42 -21.97
CA GLU A 884 2.71 9.75 -22.58
C GLU A 884 3.11 10.81 -21.56
N ALA A 885 3.77 11.88 -22.03
CA ALA A 885 4.11 13.02 -21.17
C ALA A 885 2.90 13.95 -21.02
N HIS A 886 2.73 14.52 -19.82
CA HIS A 886 1.61 15.39 -19.50
C HIS A 886 2.05 16.80 -19.14
N GLU A 887 1.17 17.78 -19.40
CA GLU A 887 1.32 19.14 -18.89
C GLU A 887 0.27 19.41 -17.82
N VAL A 888 0.71 19.85 -16.64
CA VAL A 888 -0.18 20.20 -15.52
C VAL A 888 0.15 21.59 -15.00
N THR A 889 -0.88 22.38 -14.71
CA THR A 889 -0.71 23.69 -14.08
C THR A 889 -1.24 23.64 -12.67
N VAL A 890 -0.37 23.92 -11.71
CA VAL A 890 -0.70 23.88 -10.28
C VAL A 890 -0.53 25.25 -9.64
N GLU A 891 -1.37 25.53 -8.65
CA GLU A 891 -1.19 26.68 -7.77
C GLU A 891 -0.09 26.34 -6.75
N VAL A 892 0.93 27.19 -6.67
CA VAL A 892 1.94 27.09 -5.60
C VAL A 892 1.67 28.19 -4.58
N PRO A 893 1.75 27.90 -3.27
CA PRO A 893 1.55 28.93 -2.26
C PRO A 893 2.46 30.13 -2.53
N ALA A 894 1.90 31.34 -2.41
CA ALA A 894 2.63 32.57 -2.70
C ALA A 894 3.80 32.74 -1.71
N GLY A 895 4.99 32.26 -2.09
CA GLY A 895 6.24 32.71 -1.50
C GLY A 895 6.51 34.17 -1.86
N ASP A 896 7.51 34.76 -1.21
CA ASP A 896 7.94 36.15 -1.45
C ASP A 896 7.94 36.48 -2.95
N ALA A 897 7.31 37.61 -3.31
CA ALA A 897 7.16 38.02 -4.71
C ALA A 897 8.52 37.95 -5.45
N GLY A 898 8.69 36.96 -6.34
CA GLY A 898 9.93 36.70 -7.07
C GLY A 898 10.64 35.38 -6.76
N GLN A 899 10.05 34.47 -5.96
CA GLN A 899 10.58 33.12 -5.76
C GLN A 899 10.67 32.37 -7.11
N THR A 900 11.82 31.74 -7.36
CA THR A 900 12.05 30.88 -8.53
C THR A 900 12.34 29.46 -8.08
N PHE A 901 11.97 28.51 -8.91
CA PHE A 901 12.24 27.10 -8.73
C PHE A 901 13.29 26.63 -9.74
N THR A 902 14.15 25.71 -9.34
CA THR A 902 15.10 25.04 -10.24
C THR A 902 14.70 23.59 -10.37
N ASP A 903 14.57 23.11 -11.60
CA ASP A 903 14.41 21.70 -11.88
C ASP A 903 15.70 20.95 -11.54
N ALA A 904 15.60 19.98 -10.64
CA ALA A 904 16.76 19.25 -10.12
C ALA A 904 17.42 18.33 -11.15
N PHE A 905 16.73 17.95 -12.22
CA PHE A 905 17.27 17.11 -13.29
C PHE A 905 17.83 17.94 -14.45
N THR A 906 17.14 19.01 -14.83
CA THR A 906 17.50 19.80 -16.02
C THR A 906 18.26 21.08 -15.70
N GLY A 907 18.22 21.55 -14.45
CA GLY A 907 18.73 22.86 -14.03
C GLY A 907 17.89 24.04 -14.54
N ALA A 908 16.75 23.78 -15.20
CA ALA A 908 15.90 24.82 -15.73
C ALA A 908 15.26 25.63 -14.60
N VAL A 909 15.33 26.95 -14.72
CA VAL A 909 14.71 27.86 -13.75
C VAL A 909 13.30 28.21 -14.20
N VAL A 910 12.33 27.95 -13.33
CA VAL A 910 10.91 28.23 -13.52
C VAL A 910 10.46 29.29 -12.51
N ALA A 911 9.77 30.31 -12.98
CA ALA A 911 9.19 31.35 -12.13
C ALA A 911 7.67 31.22 -12.14
N PRO A 912 6.99 31.22 -10.97
CA PRO A 912 5.54 31.24 -10.94
C PRO A 912 4.98 32.47 -11.67
N VAL A 913 3.93 32.29 -12.46
CA VAL A 913 3.20 33.36 -13.14
C VAL A 913 1.82 33.44 -12.51
N ASP A 914 1.48 34.59 -11.92
CA ASP A 914 0.21 34.78 -11.21
C ASP A 914 -0.07 33.73 -10.11
N GLY A 915 0.98 33.19 -9.50
CA GLY A 915 0.89 32.18 -8.42
C GLY A 915 0.82 30.72 -8.90
N THR A 916 0.95 30.48 -10.20
CA THR A 916 0.90 29.12 -10.78
C THR A 916 2.21 28.73 -11.46
N ILE A 917 2.46 27.43 -11.51
CA ILE A 917 3.55 26.83 -12.28
C ILE A 917 2.95 25.79 -13.22
N THR A 918 3.36 25.82 -14.49
CA THR A 918 3.10 24.75 -15.45
C THR A 918 4.30 23.81 -15.49
N LEU A 919 4.05 22.53 -15.23
CA LEU A 919 5.02 21.44 -15.23
C LEU A 919 4.81 20.58 -16.48
N THR A 920 5.90 20.21 -17.14
CA THR A 920 5.88 19.12 -18.13
C THR A 920 6.41 17.88 -17.45
N VAL A 921 5.55 16.92 -17.17
CA VAL A 921 5.89 15.68 -16.45
C VAL A 921 6.17 14.59 -17.50
N PRO A 922 7.39 14.03 -17.59
CA PRO A 922 7.73 13.05 -18.60
C PRO A 922 6.92 11.75 -18.46
N ALA A 923 6.78 10.99 -19.55
CA ALA A 923 6.17 9.66 -19.53
C ALA A 923 6.91 8.71 -18.58
N LEU A 924 6.17 7.94 -17.78
CA LEU A 924 6.67 6.96 -16.81
C LEU A 924 7.80 7.51 -15.92
N TYR A 925 7.70 8.78 -15.51
CA TYR A 925 8.73 9.44 -14.72
C TYR A 925 8.17 10.70 -14.03
N GLY A 926 9.04 11.58 -13.54
CA GLY A 926 8.61 12.77 -12.82
C GLY A 926 9.53 13.99 -12.95
N THR A 927 9.22 15.02 -12.19
CA THR A 927 9.95 16.29 -12.12
C THR A 927 10.06 16.74 -10.67
N VAL A 928 11.21 17.30 -10.30
CA VAL A 928 11.46 17.84 -8.96
C VAL A 928 11.90 19.29 -9.10
N LEU A 929 11.10 20.21 -8.60
CA LEU A 929 11.38 21.64 -8.60
C LEU A 929 11.71 22.11 -7.19
N LEU A 930 12.88 22.73 -6.98
CA LEU A 930 13.35 23.20 -5.68
C LEU A 930 13.40 24.73 -5.65
N SER A 931 12.82 25.35 -4.62
CA SER A 931 12.85 26.80 -4.43
C SER A 931 14.08 27.23 -3.64
N GLY A 932 14.59 28.44 -3.87
CA GLY A 932 15.50 29.13 -2.94
C GLY A 932 16.91 28.55 -2.77
N GLU A 933 17.19 27.34 -3.23
CA GLU A 933 18.53 26.75 -3.24
C GLU A 933 19.13 26.90 -4.63
N GLN A 934 20.13 27.79 -4.78
CA GLN A 934 21.11 27.53 -5.83
C GLN A 934 21.85 26.26 -5.40
N PRO A 935 21.95 25.22 -6.24
CA PRO A 935 22.77 24.06 -5.92
C PRO A 935 24.16 24.56 -5.50
N ALA A 936 24.76 23.92 -4.49
CA ALA A 936 26.13 24.24 -4.11
C ALA A 936 26.98 24.25 -5.39
N PRO A 937 27.71 25.34 -5.69
CA PRO A 937 28.43 25.44 -6.94
C PRO A 937 29.40 24.26 -7.03
N SER A 938 29.33 23.49 -8.11
CA SER A 938 30.22 22.34 -8.35
C SER A 938 31.02 22.53 -9.63
N ILE A 939 32.18 21.87 -9.72
CA ILE A 939 33.00 22.04 -10.92
C ILE A 939 32.39 21.31 -12.12
N GLU A 940 31.61 20.26 -11.88
CA GLU A 940 30.84 19.50 -12.87
C GLU A 940 29.73 20.37 -13.48
N THR A 941 28.97 21.09 -12.66
CA THR A 941 27.93 22.00 -13.15
C THR A 941 28.55 23.18 -13.92
N LEU A 942 29.70 23.71 -13.49
CA LEU A 942 30.43 24.72 -14.25
C LEU A 942 30.97 24.19 -15.60
N ARG A 943 31.38 22.92 -15.68
CA ARG A 943 31.75 22.26 -16.94
C ARG A 943 30.55 22.10 -17.87
N ALA A 944 29.41 21.69 -17.34
CA ALA A 944 28.17 21.55 -18.10
C ALA A 944 27.72 22.91 -18.66
N ASP A 945 27.79 23.97 -17.86
CA ASP A 945 27.50 25.34 -18.30
C ASP A 945 28.42 25.80 -19.43
N LEU A 946 29.72 25.47 -19.35
CA LEU A 946 30.70 25.78 -20.39
C LEU A 946 30.38 25.03 -21.69
N ALA A 947 29.99 23.76 -21.60
CA ALA A 947 29.59 22.95 -22.75
C ALA A 947 28.29 23.48 -23.39
N ALA A 948 27.29 23.83 -22.58
CA ALA A 948 26.05 24.44 -23.07
C ALA A 948 26.33 25.79 -23.78
N ALA A 949 27.21 26.63 -23.22
CA ALA A 949 27.63 27.88 -23.84
C ALA A 949 28.39 27.66 -25.17
N GLN A 950 29.12 26.54 -25.29
CA GLN A 950 29.74 26.14 -26.56
C GLN A 950 28.68 25.77 -27.61
N ASP A 951 27.73 24.92 -27.23
CA ASP A 951 26.73 24.37 -28.14
C ASP A 951 25.74 25.44 -28.61
N ALA A 952 25.43 26.40 -27.74
CA ALA A 952 24.66 27.60 -28.08
C ALA A 952 25.46 28.62 -28.94
N GLY A 953 26.74 28.39 -29.19
CA GLY A 953 27.61 29.30 -29.95
C GLY A 953 27.95 30.60 -29.22
N GLU A 954 27.69 30.67 -27.90
CA GLU A 954 27.97 31.83 -27.05
C GLU A 954 29.47 32.02 -26.83
N ILE A 955 30.23 30.91 -26.89
CA ILE A 955 31.69 30.90 -26.78
C ILE A 955 32.31 30.24 -28.01
N THR A 956 33.18 30.97 -28.71
CA THR A 956 33.88 30.43 -29.89
C THR A 956 35.37 30.76 -29.91
N GLY A 957 36.13 29.97 -30.65
CA GLY A 957 37.56 30.17 -30.90
C GLY A 957 38.49 29.60 -29.83
N PRO A 958 39.79 29.94 -29.85
CA PRO A 958 40.83 29.31 -29.03
C PRO A 958 40.70 29.46 -27.50
N VAL A 959 39.82 30.34 -27.00
CA VAL A 959 39.56 30.51 -25.56
C VAL A 959 38.92 29.26 -24.94
N LEU A 960 38.11 28.54 -25.71
CA LEU A 960 37.32 27.42 -25.19
C LEU A 960 38.19 26.29 -24.62
N ARG A 961 39.28 25.95 -25.33
CA ARG A 961 40.27 25.00 -24.84
C ARG A 961 40.93 25.47 -23.53
N ARG A 962 41.20 26.77 -23.40
CA ARG A 962 41.83 27.32 -22.19
C ARG A 962 40.89 27.27 -20.99
N LEU A 963 39.61 27.58 -21.20
CA LEU A 963 38.57 27.47 -20.18
C LEU A 963 38.43 26.02 -19.69
N SER A 964 38.32 25.06 -20.61
CA SER A 964 38.28 23.64 -20.27
C SER A 964 39.55 23.16 -19.56
N ASP A 965 40.73 23.57 -20.03
CA ASP A 965 42.02 23.24 -19.40
C ASP A 965 42.15 23.79 -17.97
N ASP A 966 41.54 24.93 -17.67
CA ASP A 966 41.56 25.53 -16.34
C ASP A 966 40.62 24.79 -15.40
N LEU A 967 39.40 24.44 -15.84
CA LEU A 967 38.47 23.60 -15.06
C LEU A 967 39.08 22.23 -14.75
N ASP A 968 39.74 21.59 -15.72
CA ASP A 968 40.38 20.30 -15.49
C ASP A 968 41.54 20.35 -14.50
N LYS A 969 42.26 21.49 -14.44
CA LYS A 969 43.30 21.68 -13.42
C LYS A 969 42.69 22.00 -12.06
N ALA A 970 41.61 22.78 -12.02
CA ALA A 970 40.87 23.09 -10.81
C ALA A 970 40.37 21.79 -10.14
N ALA A 971 39.65 20.92 -10.87
CA ALA A 971 39.20 19.60 -10.38
C ALA A 971 40.37 18.78 -9.82
N ARG A 972 41.40 18.53 -10.63
CA ARG A 972 42.56 17.74 -10.20
C ARG A 972 43.30 18.31 -8.99
N HIS A 973 43.24 19.63 -8.76
CA HIS A 973 43.82 20.24 -7.57
C HIS A 973 42.90 20.06 -6.36
N HIS A 974 41.60 20.23 -6.54
CA HIS A 974 40.58 19.98 -5.53
C HIS A 974 40.62 18.53 -5.04
N ASP A 975 40.57 17.54 -5.94
CA ASP A 975 40.61 16.09 -5.63
C ASP A 975 41.87 15.66 -4.87
N ARG A 976 42.93 16.47 -4.93
CA ARG A 976 44.22 16.23 -4.26
C ARG A 976 44.37 17.00 -2.96
N GLY A 977 43.31 17.63 -2.45
CA GLY A 977 43.32 18.49 -1.26
C GLY A 977 44.14 19.77 -1.43
N ARG A 978 44.41 20.21 -2.67
CA ARG A 978 45.21 21.40 -2.99
C ARG A 978 44.31 22.61 -3.28
N LEU A 979 43.45 22.93 -2.31
CA LEU A 979 42.36 23.91 -2.46
C LEU A 979 42.83 25.28 -2.95
N ARG A 980 43.94 25.81 -2.42
CA ARG A 980 44.50 27.09 -2.90
C ARG A 980 44.88 27.06 -4.39
N GLN A 981 45.49 25.97 -4.84
CA GLN A 981 45.85 25.80 -6.24
C GLN A 981 44.61 25.56 -7.12
N ALA A 982 43.55 24.99 -6.56
CA ALA A 982 42.28 24.82 -7.24
C ALA A 982 41.61 26.18 -7.47
N VAL A 983 41.55 27.02 -6.42
CA VAL A 983 41.09 28.42 -6.48
C VAL A 983 41.90 29.24 -7.49
N ASP A 984 43.24 29.14 -7.47
CA ASP A 984 44.11 29.85 -8.44
C ASP A 984 43.82 29.48 -9.91
N GLN A 985 43.23 28.30 -10.19
CA GLN A 985 42.82 27.92 -11.55
C GLN A 985 41.45 28.48 -11.91
N LEU A 986 40.51 28.52 -10.96
CA LEU A 986 39.21 29.16 -11.18
C LEU A 986 39.34 30.68 -11.39
N GLU A 987 40.25 31.35 -10.69
CA GLU A 987 40.54 32.77 -10.94
C GLU A 987 41.10 33.00 -12.36
N ARG A 988 41.91 32.04 -12.85
CA ARG A 988 42.41 32.05 -14.25
C ARG A 988 41.30 31.80 -15.27
N PHE A 989 40.36 30.91 -14.94
CA PHE A 989 39.18 30.68 -15.75
C PHE A 989 38.37 31.97 -15.92
N VAL A 990 38.08 32.69 -14.83
CA VAL A 990 37.39 34.00 -14.85
C VAL A 990 38.19 35.01 -15.69
N GLN A 991 39.51 35.08 -15.50
CA GLN A 991 40.37 35.97 -16.28
C GLN A 991 40.31 35.67 -17.80
N HIS A 992 40.25 34.40 -18.20
CA HIS A 992 40.11 34.01 -19.59
C HIS A 992 38.72 34.33 -20.16
N LEU A 993 37.65 34.34 -19.36
CA LEU A 993 36.31 34.79 -19.77
C LEU A 993 36.27 36.31 -20.02
N GLU A 994 36.93 37.09 -19.15
CA GLU A 994 37.02 38.54 -19.28
C GLU A 994 37.93 38.97 -20.45
N SER A 995 39.00 38.22 -20.67
CA SER A 995 40.05 38.52 -21.66
C SER A 995 40.31 37.34 -22.61
N PRO A 996 39.35 36.94 -23.48
CA PRO A 996 39.41 35.70 -24.28
C PRO A 996 40.54 35.69 -25.34
N GLY A 997 41.15 36.84 -25.62
CA GLY A 997 42.23 37.00 -26.59
C GLY A 997 41.74 37.19 -28.02
N ARG A 998 42.69 37.40 -28.95
CA ARG A 998 42.35 37.64 -30.36
C ARG A 998 41.77 36.36 -31.00
N HIS A 999 40.72 36.52 -31.80
CA HIS A 999 40.02 35.44 -32.51
C HIS A 999 39.14 34.52 -31.65
N SER A 1000 38.73 34.98 -30.46
CA SER A 1000 37.70 34.33 -29.65
C SER A 1000 36.55 35.29 -29.34
N THR A 1001 35.35 34.73 -29.16
CA THR A 1001 34.16 35.45 -28.70
C THR A 1001 33.59 34.79 -27.47
N VAL A 1002 33.11 35.58 -26.52
CA VAL A 1002 32.32 35.17 -25.35
C VAL A 1002 31.18 36.18 -25.26
N SER A 1003 29.93 35.71 -25.35
CA SER A 1003 28.74 36.57 -25.23
C SER A 1003 28.72 37.25 -23.84
N PRO A 1004 28.13 38.45 -23.71
CA PRO A 1004 27.93 39.10 -22.42
C PRO A 1004 27.19 38.20 -21.42
N GLU A 1005 26.18 37.47 -21.88
CA GLU A 1005 25.34 36.56 -21.09
C GLU A 1005 26.15 35.37 -20.56
N ALA A 1006 26.90 34.68 -21.44
CA ALA A 1006 27.77 33.58 -21.03
C ALA A 1006 28.90 34.04 -20.11
N ARG A 1007 29.46 35.23 -20.35
CA ARG A 1007 30.49 35.80 -19.46
C ARG A 1007 29.93 36.01 -18.06
N LEU A 1008 28.74 36.61 -17.94
CA LEU A 1008 28.11 36.89 -16.66
C LEU A 1008 27.81 35.59 -15.91
N ARG A 1009 27.14 34.63 -16.57
CA ARG A 1009 26.74 33.33 -15.99
C ARG A 1009 27.95 32.52 -15.52
N LEU A 1010 28.92 32.29 -16.40
CA LEU A 1010 30.10 31.46 -16.09
C LEU A 1010 31.03 32.12 -15.07
N SER A 1011 31.15 33.45 -15.07
CA SER A 1011 31.98 34.15 -14.07
C SER A 1011 31.31 34.09 -12.69
N ALA A 1012 30.00 34.31 -12.60
CA ALA A 1012 29.26 34.21 -11.34
C ALA A 1012 29.35 32.80 -10.74
N HIS A 1013 29.20 31.77 -11.56
CA HIS A 1013 29.34 30.38 -11.11
C HIS A 1013 30.78 30.08 -10.65
N ALA A 1014 31.81 30.46 -11.43
CA ALA A 1014 33.20 30.29 -11.01
C ALA A 1014 33.55 31.08 -9.73
N GLU A 1015 33.01 32.28 -9.55
CA GLU A 1015 33.20 33.10 -8.34
C GLU A 1015 32.51 32.48 -7.11
N ALA A 1016 31.34 31.87 -7.28
CA ALA A 1016 30.67 31.12 -6.21
C ALA A 1016 31.49 29.89 -5.79
N LEU A 1017 32.05 29.15 -6.77
CA LEU A 1017 32.94 28.01 -6.53
C LEU A 1017 34.25 28.45 -5.85
N ILE A 1018 34.81 29.60 -6.23
CA ILE A 1018 35.97 30.21 -5.56
C ILE A 1018 35.64 30.54 -4.11
N ALA A 1019 34.48 31.12 -3.82
CA ALA A 1019 34.07 31.47 -2.47
C ALA A 1019 33.96 30.21 -1.59
N ALA A 1020 33.29 29.16 -2.08
CA ALA A 1020 33.13 27.88 -1.39
C ALA A 1020 34.48 27.23 -1.07
N TRP A 1021 35.36 27.08 -2.08
CA TRP A 1021 36.68 26.46 -1.87
C TRP A 1021 37.63 27.33 -1.04
N SER A 1022 37.41 28.64 -0.99
CA SER A 1022 38.22 29.54 -0.17
C SER A 1022 37.85 29.46 1.31
N SER A 1023 36.58 29.25 1.67
CA SER A 1023 36.18 29.02 3.07
C SER A 1023 36.87 27.78 3.66
N ASP A 1024 37.02 26.72 2.87
CA ASP A 1024 37.69 25.46 3.28
C ASP A 1024 39.21 25.56 3.38
N THR A 1025 39.82 26.64 2.89
CA THR A 1025 41.26 26.90 3.13
C THR A 1025 41.55 27.59 4.46
N SER A 1026 40.50 27.98 5.19
CA SER A 1026 40.59 28.73 6.46
C SER A 1026 40.22 27.92 7.70
N SER A 1027 39.72 26.68 7.52
CA SER A 1027 39.71 25.59 8.49
C SER A 1027 41.02 24.79 8.45
#